data_AF-A0A2K9C026-F1
#
_entry.id   AF-A0A2K9C026-F1
#
_cell.length_a   1.000
_cell.length_b   1.000
_cell.length_c   1.000
_cell.angle_alpha   90.00
_cell.angle_beta   90.00
_cell.angle_gamma   90.00
#
_symmetry.space_group_name_H-M   'P 1'
#
loop_
_entity.id
_entity.type
_entity.pdbx_description
1 polymer ?
#
loop_
_entity_poly.entity_id
_entity_poly.type
_entity_poly.pdbx_seq_one_letter_code
_entity_poly.pdbx_strand_id
1 'polypeptide(L)'
;MSRRLEDLLPTPLQAEQLAALAPLQSSHDLLILLDRWVERGWLRALDRALVGFLEERAPGSDPLLLLAAALASHQLGHGHVCLDLGQTLAEPDFALSLPPEGDALDGPLLLPSQLLTKLDQHTWCERIAASPLVATGNTPGHSARPLVLSGLRLYLRRYWSYERQIDNALRQRLAADQVIAPALPERLEQLFKGGAPQGQVDWQKLACALATRASFSIITGGPGTGKTTTVVRLLALLQGPAVEQGRPLRIRLAAPTGKAAARLTESIGQQVELLEVSAEVRQQIPTDVSTVHRLLGSRPGSRHFRHHAGNPLPLDVLVIDEASMIDLEMMAVLLDALPPSARLVLLGDKDQLASVEAGAVLGDLCRDAEEGFYSAATRAWLEQVGGQSLQDSGLTPGDAEQHPLAQQVVMLRHSRRFGEGSGIGQLARLVNRQQAQAARELLTQKLDDVHGLSLQGEHDRRFDRLLLDGLDRGTDGPQGYRHYLRNIGRLRPPPATAADDPRWEQWAGQVLRSFEEFQLLCAVRKGPWGVQGLNERVTRVLHNAGLIDSQQPWYEGRPVLVTRNDYGLGLMNGDIGIALRLPDERGVALLRVAFARNDGSGGVRFVLPSRLNEVETVYAMTVHKSQGSEFSHTALVLPDTLNPVLTKELVYTGITRAKHCFSLIEPRAGVFEEAVERRVRRISGLMLEQG
;
A
#
# COMPACT_ATOMS: atom_id res chain seq x y z
N MET A 1 4.96 -52.07 -17.93
CA MET A 1 4.19 -50.96 -18.53
C MET A 1 4.35 -49.74 -17.64
N SER A 2 5.10 -48.75 -18.10
CA SER A 2 5.44 -47.53 -17.37
C SER A 2 4.34 -46.50 -17.57
N ARG A 3 3.56 -46.17 -16.52
CA ARG A 3 2.66 -45.01 -16.55
C ARG A 3 3.48 -43.75 -16.28
N ARG A 4 3.40 -42.76 -17.16
CA ARG A 4 4.05 -41.45 -17.00
C ARG A 4 3.12 -40.52 -16.21
N LEU A 5 3.67 -39.45 -15.64
CA LEU A 5 2.90 -38.42 -14.89
C LEU A 5 1.77 -37.79 -15.73
N GLU A 6 1.93 -37.80 -17.05
CA GLU A 6 0.94 -37.40 -18.06
C GLU A 6 -0.34 -38.26 -18.01
N ASP A 7 -0.24 -39.52 -17.60
CA ASP A 7 -1.37 -40.47 -17.48
C ASP A 7 -2.19 -40.26 -16.19
N LEU A 8 -1.75 -39.36 -15.30
CA LEU A 8 -2.45 -38.96 -14.07
C LEU A 8 -3.18 -37.62 -14.22
N LEU A 9 -3.05 -36.94 -15.37
CA LEU A 9 -3.81 -35.73 -15.67
C LEU A 9 -5.18 -36.12 -16.26
N PRO A 10 -6.29 -35.55 -15.77
CA PRO A 10 -7.61 -35.82 -16.35
C PRO A 10 -7.64 -35.40 -17.83
N THR A 11 -8.15 -36.28 -18.68
CA THR A 11 -8.36 -36.03 -20.11
C THR A 11 -9.06 -34.67 -20.34
N PRO A 12 -8.63 -33.85 -21.31
CA PRO A 12 -9.38 -32.65 -21.69
C PRO A 12 -10.79 -33.05 -22.14
N LEU A 13 -11.80 -32.58 -21.41
CA LEU A 13 -13.22 -32.76 -21.71
C LEU A 13 -13.48 -32.03 -23.04
N GLN A 14 -14.11 -32.72 -23.99
CA GLN A 14 -14.44 -32.17 -25.30
C GLN A 14 -15.49 -31.05 -25.17
N ALA A 15 -15.53 -30.13 -26.13
CA ALA A 15 -16.49 -29.00 -26.19
C ALA A 15 -17.95 -29.40 -25.90
N GLU A 16 -18.35 -30.56 -26.42
CA GLU A 16 -19.70 -31.10 -26.30
C GLU A 16 -20.06 -31.50 -24.87
N GLN A 17 -19.08 -31.88 -24.05
CA GLN A 17 -19.31 -32.25 -22.64
C GLN A 17 -19.54 -31.03 -21.75
N LEU A 18 -18.96 -29.87 -22.08
CA LEU A 18 -19.19 -28.60 -21.36
C LEU A 18 -20.60 -28.06 -21.57
N ALA A 19 -21.18 -28.24 -22.76
CA ALA A 19 -22.56 -27.83 -23.07
C ALA A 19 -23.62 -28.69 -22.36
N ALA A 20 -23.26 -29.90 -21.95
CA ALA A 20 -24.15 -30.84 -21.26
C ALA A 20 -24.15 -30.68 -19.73
N LEU A 21 -23.20 -29.92 -19.16
CA LEU A 21 -23.16 -29.68 -17.71
C LEU A 21 -24.36 -28.84 -17.28
N ALA A 22 -24.87 -29.12 -16.08
CA ALA A 22 -25.87 -28.29 -15.39
C ALA A 22 -25.32 -27.75 -14.05
N PRO A 23 -24.31 -26.84 -14.06
CA PRO A 23 -23.55 -26.45 -12.86
C PRO A 23 -24.37 -25.74 -11.79
N LEU A 24 -25.54 -25.18 -12.15
CA LEU A 24 -26.44 -24.53 -11.19
C LEU A 24 -27.46 -25.49 -10.55
N GLN A 25 -27.49 -26.74 -11.01
CA GLN A 25 -28.44 -27.78 -10.58
C GLN A 25 -27.75 -28.98 -9.94
N SER A 26 -26.50 -29.27 -10.31
CA SER A 26 -25.70 -30.39 -9.81
C SER A 26 -24.40 -29.89 -9.18
N SER A 27 -24.14 -30.28 -7.91
CA SER A 27 -22.88 -29.93 -7.24
C SER A 27 -21.69 -30.63 -7.91
N HIS A 28 -21.88 -31.85 -8.42
CA HIS A 28 -20.85 -32.57 -9.17
C HIS A 28 -20.42 -31.83 -10.44
N ASP A 29 -21.39 -31.36 -11.23
CA ASP A 29 -21.13 -30.65 -12.48
C ASP A 29 -20.44 -29.30 -12.23
N LEU A 30 -20.82 -28.64 -11.13
CA LEU A 30 -20.15 -27.43 -10.68
C LEU A 30 -18.67 -27.68 -10.34
N LEU A 31 -18.37 -28.75 -9.59
CA LEU A 31 -16.99 -29.07 -9.24
C LEU A 31 -16.12 -29.30 -10.49
N ILE A 32 -16.67 -29.98 -11.51
CA ILE A 32 -15.99 -30.17 -12.81
C ILE A 32 -15.72 -28.83 -13.51
N LEU A 33 -16.70 -27.91 -13.50
CA LEU A 33 -16.52 -26.57 -14.07
C LEU A 33 -15.43 -25.78 -13.32
N LEU A 34 -15.44 -25.82 -11.99
CA LEU A 34 -14.43 -25.13 -11.18
C LEU A 34 -13.02 -25.70 -11.40
N ASP A 35 -12.88 -27.02 -11.59
CA ASP A 35 -11.60 -27.65 -11.93
C ASP A 35 -11.05 -27.09 -13.25
N ARG A 36 -11.92 -26.88 -14.26
CA ARG A 36 -11.54 -26.24 -15.53
C ARG A 36 -11.11 -24.78 -15.36
N TRP A 37 -11.79 -24.03 -14.51
CA TRP A 37 -11.38 -22.66 -14.20
C TRP A 37 -10.03 -22.61 -13.48
N VAL A 38 -9.71 -23.60 -12.64
CA VAL A 38 -8.37 -23.72 -12.02
C VAL A 38 -7.29 -24.08 -13.04
N GLU A 39 -7.54 -25.04 -13.93
CA GLU A 39 -6.59 -25.42 -14.99
C GLU A 39 -6.20 -24.25 -15.89
N ARG A 40 -7.13 -23.33 -16.16
CA ARG A 40 -6.88 -22.09 -16.91
C ARG A 40 -6.34 -20.94 -16.07
N GLY A 41 -6.22 -21.11 -14.76
CA GLY A 41 -5.75 -20.06 -13.85
C GLY A 41 -6.76 -18.94 -13.57
N TRP A 42 -8.04 -19.13 -13.88
CA TRP A 42 -9.13 -18.20 -13.57
C TRP A 42 -9.50 -18.26 -12.08
N LEU A 43 -9.37 -19.45 -11.48
CA LEU A 43 -9.51 -19.68 -10.04
C LEU A 43 -8.22 -20.24 -9.46
N ARG A 44 -7.99 -20.02 -8.17
CA ARG A 44 -6.88 -20.66 -7.47
C ARG A 44 -7.32 -22.04 -7.00
N ALA A 45 -6.38 -22.97 -6.89
CA ALA A 45 -6.63 -24.29 -6.31
C ALA A 45 -7.26 -24.21 -4.90
N LEU A 46 -6.92 -23.16 -4.13
CA LEU A 46 -7.53 -22.89 -2.82
C LEU A 46 -9.03 -22.64 -2.90
N ASP A 47 -9.49 -21.87 -3.89
CA ASP A 47 -10.90 -21.49 -4.06
C ASP A 47 -11.74 -22.75 -4.33
N ARG A 48 -11.22 -23.65 -5.18
CA ARG A 48 -11.82 -24.96 -5.47
C ARG A 48 -11.79 -25.92 -4.28
N ALA A 49 -10.69 -25.95 -3.53
CA ALA A 49 -10.55 -26.80 -2.35
C ALA A 49 -11.53 -26.39 -1.24
N LEU A 50 -11.77 -25.09 -1.06
CA LEU A 50 -12.78 -24.58 -0.13
C LEU A 50 -14.17 -25.13 -0.46
N VAL A 51 -14.58 -25.07 -1.73
CA VAL A 51 -15.89 -25.59 -2.15
C VAL A 51 -16.00 -27.09 -1.93
N GLY A 52 -14.96 -27.85 -2.26
CA GLY A 52 -14.92 -29.29 -1.97
C GLY A 52 -15.08 -29.59 -0.48
N PHE A 53 -14.39 -28.82 0.37
CA PHE A 53 -14.53 -28.95 1.83
C PHE A 53 -15.95 -28.62 2.32
N LEU A 54 -16.61 -27.60 1.77
CA LEU A 54 -17.98 -27.26 2.13
C LEU A 54 -18.96 -28.38 1.76
N GLU A 55 -18.81 -28.96 0.56
CA GLU A 55 -19.62 -30.11 0.11
C GLU A 55 -19.36 -31.36 0.98
N GLU A 56 -18.12 -31.62 1.41
CA GLU A 56 -17.83 -32.70 2.36
C GLU A 56 -18.49 -32.49 3.72
N ARG A 57 -18.56 -31.24 4.21
CA ARG A 57 -19.17 -30.93 5.51
C ARG A 57 -20.69 -30.92 5.48
N ALA A 58 -21.30 -30.56 4.35
CA ALA A 58 -22.73 -30.60 4.13
C ALA A 58 -23.02 -31.17 2.72
N PRO A 59 -23.05 -32.51 2.58
CA PRO A 59 -23.28 -33.17 1.30
C PRO A 59 -24.63 -32.77 0.67
N GLY A 60 -24.63 -32.53 -0.64
CA GLY A 60 -25.82 -32.05 -1.34
C GLY A 60 -26.08 -30.56 -1.10
N SER A 61 -25.02 -29.78 -0.83
CA SER A 61 -25.16 -28.33 -0.72
C SER A 61 -25.60 -27.74 -2.05
N ASP A 62 -26.36 -26.65 -1.95
CA ASP A 62 -26.87 -25.94 -3.11
C ASP A 62 -25.71 -25.46 -4.04
N PRO A 63 -25.71 -25.82 -5.33
CA PRO A 63 -24.66 -25.38 -6.25
C PRO A 63 -24.51 -23.86 -6.35
N LEU A 64 -25.60 -23.10 -6.16
CA LEU A 64 -25.53 -21.63 -6.17
C LEU A 64 -24.77 -21.07 -4.97
N LEU A 65 -24.85 -21.76 -3.82
CA LEU A 65 -24.04 -21.41 -2.66
C LEU A 65 -22.57 -21.75 -2.90
N LEU A 66 -22.30 -22.95 -3.41
CA LEU A 66 -20.95 -23.42 -3.69
C LEU A 66 -20.23 -22.51 -4.69
N LEU A 67 -20.94 -22.07 -5.74
CA LEU A 67 -20.44 -21.09 -6.69
C LEU A 67 -20.16 -19.74 -6.02
N ALA A 68 -21.10 -19.24 -5.22
CA ALA A 68 -20.90 -17.98 -4.49
C ALA A 68 -19.73 -18.07 -3.49
N ALA A 69 -19.50 -19.23 -2.86
CA ALA A 69 -18.38 -19.45 -1.97
C ALA A 69 -17.03 -19.48 -2.72
N ALA A 70 -16.96 -20.12 -3.89
CA ALA A 70 -15.77 -20.06 -4.76
C ALA A 70 -15.45 -18.60 -5.16
N LEU A 71 -16.47 -17.87 -5.62
CA LEU A 71 -16.32 -16.47 -6.03
C LEU A 71 -15.94 -15.57 -4.86
N ALA A 72 -16.53 -15.74 -3.68
CA ALA A 72 -16.16 -15.00 -2.48
C ALA A 72 -14.71 -15.27 -2.06
N SER A 73 -14.26 -16.52 -2.12
CA SER A 73 -12.86 -16.88 -1.86
C SER A 73 -11.93 -16.27 -2.89
N HIS A 74 -12.29 -16.32 -4.17
CA HIS A 74 -11.50 -15.76 -5.26
C HIS A 74 -11.37 -14.24 -5.14
N GLN A 75 -12.49 -13.53 -4.98
CA GLN A 75 -12.56 -12.09 -4.78
C GLN A 75 -11.72 -11.63 -3.58
N LEU A 76 -11.73 -12.42 -2.50
CA LEU A 76 -10.85 -12.20 -1.36
C LEU A 76 -9.37 -12.22 -1.75
N GLY A 77 -8.97 -13.13 -2.64
CA GLY A 77 -7.63 -13.17 -3.22
C GLY A 77 -7.24 -11.94 -4.03
N HIS A 78 -8.22 -11.21 -4.54
CA HIS A 78 -8.06 -9.96 -5.28
C HIS A 78 -8.25 -8.71 -4.41
N GLY A 79 -8.40 -8.89 -3.09
CA GLY A 79 -8.43 -7.82 -2.12
C GLY A 79 -9.84 -7.35 -1.69
N HIS A 80 -10.90 -7.97 -2.19
CA HIS A 80 -12.27 -7.70 -1.75
C HIS A 80 -12.55 -8.34 -0.39
N VAL A 81 -13.37 -7.74 0.47
CA VAL A 81 -13.71 -8.35 1.77
C VAL A 81 -14.86 -9.35 1.64
N CYS A 82 -15.72 -9.13 0.64
CA CYS A 82 -16.90 -9.94 0.38
C CYS A 82 -17.24 -9.98 -1.11
N LEU A 83 -18.18 -10.88 -1.43
CA LEU A 83 -18.83 -10.95 -2.72
C LEU A 83 -20.14 -10.16 -2.67
N ASP A 84 -20.25 -9.10 -3.46
CA ASP A 84 -21.55 -8.43 -3.69
C ASP A 84 -22.32 -9.19 -4.79
N LEU A 85 -23.43 -9.82 -4.42
CA LEU A 85 -24.21 -10.65 -5.33
C LEU A 85 -24.88 -9.82 -6.44
N GLY A 86 -25.30 -8.59 -6.13
CA GLY A 86 -25.91 -7.70 -7.11
C GLY A 86 -24.90 -7.25 -8.16
N GLN A 87 -23.72 -6.80 -7.70
CA GLN A 87 -22.65 -6.41 -8.61
C GLN A 87 -22.13 -7.60 -9.44
N THR A 88 -22.06 -8.79 -8.84
CA THR A 88 -21.64 -10.00 -9.55
C THR A 88 -22.61 -10.38 -10.68
N LEU A 89 -23.91 -10.16 -10.50
CA LEU A 89 -24.88 -10.37 -11.59
C LEU A 89 -24.80 -9.28 -12.67
N ALA A 90 -24.44 -8.05 -12.30
CA ALA A 90 -24.29 -6.94 -13.24
C ALA A 90 -23.00 -7.05 -14.08
N GLU A 91 -21.90 -7.50 -13.48
CA GLU A 91 -20.59 -7.68 -14.12
C GLU A 91 -20.00 -9.09 -13.83
N PRO A 92 -20.58 -10.18 -14.35
CA PRO A 92 -20.18 -11.55 -14.01
C PRO A 92 -18.72 -11.89 -14.33
N ASP A 93 -18.23 -11.44 -15.48
CA ASP A 93 -16.87 -11.77 -15.93
C ASP A 93 -15.80 -11.01 -15.14
N PHE A 94 -16.16 -9.85 -14.57
CA PHE A 94 -15.32 -9.12 -13.62
C PHE A 94 -15.16 -9.90 -12.31
N ALA A 95 -16.13 -10.75 -11.93
CA ALA A 95 -16.05 -11.50 -10.69
C ALA A 95 -14.93 -12.53 -10.64
N LEU A 96 -14.42 -12.95 -11.80
CA LEU A 96 -13.22 -13.79 -11.97
C LEU A 96 -12.03 -13.02 -12.55
N SER A 97 -12.09 -11.69 -12.59
CA SER A 97 -11.05 -10.83 -13.16
C SER A 97 -10.64 -11.22 -14.60
N LEU A 98 -11.60 -11.63 -15.45
CA LEU A 98 -11.30 -12.13 -16.78
C LEU A 98 -10.94 -11.01 -17.79
N PRO A 99 -10.05 -11.29 -18.76
CA PRO A 99 -9.19 -12.48 -18.84
C PRO A 99 -8.00 -12.38 -17.86
N PRO A 100 -7.56 -13.50 -17.24
CA PRO A 100 -6.37 -13.49 -16.40
C PRO A 100 -5.10 -13.29 -17.23
N GLU A 101 -3.99 -12.93 -16.55
CA GLU A 101 -2.71 -12.67 -17.20
C GLU A 101 -2.25 -13.85 -18.08
N GLY A 102 -2.22 -13.62 -19.40
CA GLY A 102 -1.63 -14.55 -20.37
C GLY A 102 -2.57 -15.60 -20.97
N ASP A 103 -3.89 -15.53 -20.73
CA ASP A 103 -4.88 -16.41 -21.38
C ASP A 103 -5.52 -15.71 -22.60
N ALA A 104 -5.50 -16.37 -23.77
CA ALA A 104 -6.07 -15.88 -25.02
C ALA A 104 -7.57 -16.20 -25.20
N LEU A 105 -8.21 -16.83 -24.20
CA LEU A 105 -9.60 -17.31 -24.25
C LEU A 105 -9.88 -18.33 -25.38
N ASP A 106 -8.89 -19.14 -25.75
CA ASP A 106 -9.04 -20.15 -26.80
C ASP A 106 -9.73 -21.43 -26.28
N GLY A 107 -10.74 -21.91 -27.03
CA GLY A 107 -11.46 -23.17 -26.82
C GLY A 107 -12.89 -23.05 -26.27
N PRO A 108 -13.64 -24.17 -26.21
CA PRO A 108 -15.02 -24.20 -25.73
C PRO A 108 -15.08 -23.92 -24.23
N LEU A 109 -15.94 -22.99 -23.81
CA LEU A 109 -15.97 -22.43 -22.47
C LEU A 109 -17.40 -22.04 -22.05
N LEU A 110 -17.68 -22.17 -20.76
CA LEU A 110 -18.85 -21.59 -20.12
C LEU A 110 -18.40 -20.41 -19.25
N LEU A 111 -18.68 -19.19 -19.69
CA LEU A 111 -18.31 -17.96 -18.98
C LEU A 111 -19.25 -17.70 -17.80
N PRO A 112 -18.80 -17.01 -16.74
CA PRO A 112 -19.67 -16.52 -15.68
C PRO A 112 -20.87 -15.74 -16.22
N SER A 113 -20.67 -14.89 -17.23
CA SER A 113 -21.73 -14.14 -17.88
C SER A 113 -22.80 -15.01 -18.53
N GLN A 114 -22.42 -16.16 -19.08
CA GLN A 114 -23.33 -17.16 -19.67
C GLN A 114 -24.01 -18.02 -18.60
N LEU A 115 -23.27 -18.36 -17.54
CA LEU A 115 -23.78 -19.17 -16.43
C LEU A 115 -24.84 -18.39 -15.63
N LEU A 116 -24.58 -17.11 -15.34
CA LEU A 116 -25.42 -16.29 -14.47
C LEU A 116 -26.52 -15.52 -15.20
N THR A 117 -26.60 -15.56 -16.54
CA THR A 117 -27.52 -14.71 -17.34
C THR A 117 -28.98 -14.78 -16.90
N LYS A 118 -29.45 -15.96 -16.46
CA LYS A 118 -30.85 -16.21 -16.11
C LYS A 118 -31.10 -16.23 -14.60
N LEU A 119 -30.08 -16.01 -13.79
CA LEU A 119 -30.20 -16.05 -12.34
C LEU A 119 -30.67 -14.69 -11.84
N ASP A 120 -31.82 -14.67 -11.16
CA ASP A 120 -32.27 -13.47 -10.48
C ASP A 120 -31.64 -13.34 -9.09
N GLN A 121 -31.41 -12.09 -8.69
CA GLN A 121 -30.74 -11.75 -7.43
C GLN A 121 -31.49 -12.25 -6.20
N HIS A 122 -32.82 -12.23 -6.24
CA HIS A 122 -33.66 -12.62 -5.11
C HIS A 122 -33.57 -14.12 -4.85
N THR A 123 -33.76 -14.93 -5.89
CA THR A 123 -33.60 -16.39 -5.83
C THR A 123 -32.20 -16.77 -5.38
N TRP A 124 -31.17 -16.07 -5.85
CA TRP A 124 -29.80 -16.37 -5.42
C TRP A 124 -29.60 -16.12 -3.92
N CYS A 125 -30.06 -14.97 -3.41
CA CYS A 125 -29.97 -14.65 -1.99
C CYS A 125 -30.79 -15.64 -1.14
N GLU A 126 -32.00 -15.99 -1.57
CA GLU A 126 -32.88 -16.93 -0.86
C GLU A 126 -32.25 -18.31 -0.75
N ARG A 127 -31.73 -18.85 -1.87
CA ARG A 127 -31.09 -20.17 -1.89
C ARG A 127 -29.80 -20.21 -1.07
N ILE A 128 -29.02 -19.13 -1.07
CA ILE A 128 -27.84 -18.99 -0.19
C ILE A 128 -28.29 -18.96 1.28
N ALA A 129 -29.29 -18.16 1.62
CA ALA A 129 -29.76 -17.98 3.01
C ALA A 129 -30.38 -19.25 3.61
N ALA A 130 -30.98 -20.11 2.78
CA ALA A 130 -31.57 -21.38 3.20
C ALA A 130 -30.53 -22.42 3.66
N SER A 131 -29.25 -22.24 3.31
CA SER A 131 -28.22 -23.21 3.63
C SER A 131 -27.83 -23.24 5.12
N PRO A 132 -27.60 -24.43 5.71
CA PRO A 132 -27.09 -24.55 7.07
C PRO A 132 -25.64 -24.04 7.23
N LEU A 133 -24.91 -23.84 6.13
CA LEU A 133 -23.55 -23.32 6.13
C LEU A 133 -23.48 -21.79 6.20
N VAL A 134 -24.61 -21.09 6.04
CA VAL A 134 -24.67 -19.63 5.95
C VAL A 134 -25.43 -19.06 7.14
N ALA A 135 -24.88 -18.05 7.83
CA ALA A 135 -25.69 -17.25 8.76
C ALA A 135 -26.24 -16.00 8.06
N THR A 136 -27.48 -15.65 8.36
CA THR A 136 -28.12 -14.40 7.96
C THR A 136 -27.73 -13.27 8.92
N GLY A 137 -26.65 -12.56 8.62
CA GLY A 137 -26.12 -11.48 9.48
C GLY A 137 -25.66 -11.97 10.85
N ASN A 138 -25.98 -11.19 11.90
CA ASN A 138 -25.54 -11.43 13.28
C ASN A 138 -26.60 -12.18 14.12
N THR A 139 -27.27 -13.19 13.55
CA THR A 139 -28.26 -13.97 14.31
C THR A 139 -27.58 -14.74 15.46
N PRO A 140 -27.98 -14.52 16.73
CA PRO A 140 -27.47 -15.30 17.86
C PRO A 140 -27.68 -16.80 17.64
N GLY A 141 -26.66 -17.62 17.89
CA GLY A 141 -26.71 -19.08 17.69
C GLY A 141 -26.14 -19.59 16.35
N HIS A 142 -25.83 -18.71 15.39
CA HIS A 142 -25.24 -19.10 14.09
C HIS A 142 -23.73 -18.78 13.98
N SER A 143 -23.04 -18.53 15.10
CA SER A 143 -21.63 -18.13 15.14
C SER A 143 -20.65 -19.17 14.58
N ALA A 144 -21.04 -20.45 14.57
CA ALA A 144 -20.21 -21.54 14.03
C ALA A 144 -20.29 -21.68 12.49
N ARG A 145 -21.21 -20.99 11.81
CA ARG A 145 -21.40 -21.14 10.36
C ARG A 145 -20.26 -20.45 9.58
N PRO A 146 -19.63 -21.13 8.60
CA PRO A 146 -18.44 -20.64 7.91
C PRO A 146 -18.70 -19.41 7.02
N LEU A 147 -19.93 -19.22 6.54
CA LEU A 147 -20.31 -18.13 5.64
C LEU A 147 -21.33 -17.20 6.30
N VAL A 148 -21.32 -15.92 5.90
CA VAL A 148 -22.28 -14.90 6.37
C VAL A 148 -22.88 -14.20 5.17
N LEU A 149 -24.20 -14.17 5.09
CA LEU A 149 -24.93 -13.31 4.17
C LEU A 149 -25.46 -12.10 4.94
N SER A 150 -25.02 -10.90 4.57
CA SER A 150 -25.45 -9.64 5.17
C SER A 150 -25.97 -8.72 4.08
N GLY A 151 -27.29 -8.56 3.99
CA GLY A 151 -27.93 -7.92 2.84
C GLY A 151 -27.62 -8.71 1.57
N LEU A 152 -26.98 -8.05 0.60
CA LEU A 152 -26.59 -8.63 -0.69
C LEU A 152 -25.14 -9.14 -0.73
N ARG A 153 -24.45 -9.13 0.41
CA ARG A 153 -23.00 -9.41 0.48
C ARG A 153 -22.75 -10.72 1.19
N LEU A 154 -22.02 -11.62 0.53
CA LEU A 154 -21.58 -12.91 1.08
C LEU A 154 -20.12 -12.83 1.54
N TYR A 155 -19.86 -13.24 2.77
CA TYR A 155 -18.56 -13.19 3.43
C TYR A 155 -18.11 -14.58 3.86
N LEU A 156 -16.79 -14.80 3.87
CA LEU A 156 -16.22 -15.76 4.80
C LEU A 156 -16.34 -15.18 6.22
N ARG A 157 -16.80 -15.98 7.19
CA ARG A 157 -17.10 -15.56 8.58
C ARG A 157 -16.03 -14.67 9.19
N ARG A 158 -14.77 -15.06 9.01
CA ARG A 158 -13.61 -14.38 9.58
C ARG A 158 -13.56 -12.89 9.20
N TYR A 159 -13.75 -12.58 7.93
CA TYR A 159 -13.66 -11.22 7.41
C TYR A 159 -14.87 -10.37 7.81
N TRP A 160 -16.06 -10.99 7.83
CA TRP A 160 -17.25 -10.33 8.39
C TRP A 160 -17.06 -9.98 9.88
N SER A 161 -16.45 -10.88 10.66
CA SER A 161 -16.12 -10.62 12.07
C SER A 161 -15.13 -9.48 12.23
N TYR A 162 -14.09 -9.41 11.40
CA TYR A 162 -13.14 -8.28 11.41
C TYR A 162 -13.83 -6.95 11.10
N GLU A 163 -14.72 -6.89 10.11
CA GLU A 163 -15.48 -5.66 9.83
C GLU A 163 -16.33 -5.22 11.01
N ARG A 164 -17.08 -6.13 11.63
CA ARG A 164 -17.94 -5.80 12.79
C ARG A 164 -17.11 -5.36 13.99
N GLN A 165 -15.95 -5.97 14.19
CA GLN A 165 -15.02 -5.61 15.25
C GLN A 165 -14.47 -4.19 15.05
N ILE A 166 -14.04 -3.85 13.82
CA ILE A 166 -13.57 -2.50 13.49
C ILE A 166 -14.71 -1.48 13.66
N ASP A 167 -15.89 -1.76 13.11
CA ASP A 167 -17.07 -0.89 13.21
C ASP A 167 -17.40 -0.57 14.67
N ASN A 168 -17.54 -1.61 15.52
CA ASN A 168 -17.83 -1.43 16.94
C ASN A 168 -16.75 -0.64 17.69
N ALA A 169 -15.47 -0.96 17.45
CA ALA A 169 -14.36 -0.29 18.13
C ALA A 169 -14.25 1.19 17.72
N LEU A 170 -14.48 1.51 16.44
CA LEU A 170 -14.45 2.89 15.96
C LEU A 170 -15.66 3.69 16.49
N ARG A 171 -16.87 3.13 16.49
CA ARG A 171 -18.05 3.80 17.08
C ARG A 171 -17.85 4.17 18.54
N GLN A 172 -17.29 3.24 19.34
CA GLN A 172 -16.99 3.50 20.74
C GLN A 172 -15.99 4.65 20.93
N ARG A 173 -14.96 4.73 20.08
CA ARG A 173 -13.94 5.78 20.14
C ARG A 173 -14.40 7.13 19.63
N LEU A 174 -15.29 7.14 18.64
CA LEU A 174 -15.93 8.35 18.12
C LEU A 174 -16.90 8.95 19.14
N ALA A 175 -17.59 8.11 19.94
CA ALA A 175 -18.46 8.55 21.02
C ALA A 175 -17.72 8.97 22.29
N ALA A 176 -16.44 8.59 22.43
CA ALA A 176 -15.62 8.92 23.60
C ALA A 176 -14.95 10.29 23.44
N ASP A 177 -15.62 11.34 23.95
CA ASP A 177 -15.07 12.69 24.06
C ASP A 177 -13.84 12.73 24.95
N GLN A 178 -12.83 13.49 24.52
CA GLN A 178 -11.61 13.71 25.27
C GLN A 178 -11.64 15.07 25.97
N VAL A 179 -11.04 15.14 27.15
CA VAL A 179 -10.87 16.41 27.86
C VAL A 179 -9.89 17.26 27.07
N ILE A 180 -10.40 18.32 26.44
CA ILE A 180 -9.58 19.29 25.72
C ILE A 180 -8.71 20.04 26.73
N ALA A 181 -7.41 20.11 26.44
CA ALA A 181 -6.47 20.82 27.30
C ALA A 181 -6.83 22.32 27.39
N PRO A 182 -6.63 22.96 28.56
CA PRO A 182 -6.81 24.40 28.68
C PRO A 182 -5.80 25.14 27.79
N ALA A 183 -6.19 26.33 27.32
CA ALA A 183 -5.38 27.17 26.43
C ALA A 183 -4.96 26.49 25.10
N LEU A 184 -5.85 25.65 24.54
CA LEU A 184 -5.62 25.01 23.24
C LEU A 184 -5.32 26.02 22.11
N PRO A 185 -6.08 27.13 21.95
CA PRO A 185 -5.82 28.11 20.90
C PRO A 185 -4.42 28.73 21.00
N GLU A 186 -3.97 29.10 22.20
CA GLU A 186 -2.65 29.72 22.43
C GLU A 186 -1.51 28.74 22.11
N ARG A 187 -1.66 27.48 22.50
CA ARG A 187 -0.66 26.43 22.19
C ARG A 187 -0.59 26.15 20.70
N LEU A 188 -1.74 26.09 20.02
CA LEU A 188 -1.79 25.94 18.56
C LEU A 188 -1.13 27.15 17.88
N GLU A 189 -1.39 28.37 18.34
CA GLU A 189 -0.75 29.55 17.78
C GLU A 189 0.77 29.51 17.99
N GLN A 190 1.24 29.07 19.16
CA GLN A 190 2.67 28.92 19.43
C GLN A 190 3.34 27.88 18.51
N LEU A 191 2.72 26.72 18.31
CA LEU A 191 3.29 25.63 17.50
C LEU A 191 3.21 25.87 15.99
N PHE A 192 2.31 26.76 15.56
CA PHE A 192 2.05 27.09 14.16
C PHE A 192 2.39 28.55 13.82
N LYS A 193 3.27 29.21 14.60
CA LYS A 193 3.79 30.56 14.30
C LYS A 193 4.32 30.62 12.88
N GLY A 194 3.89 31.62 12.11
CA GLY A 194 4.23 31.75 10.68
C GLY A 194 3.54 30.70 9.78
N GLY A 195 2.32 30.29 10.15
CA GLY A 195 1.50 29.29 9.47
C GLY A 195 1.05 29.68 8.05
N ALA A 196 -0.07 29.12 7.60
CA ALA A 196 -0.58 29.34 6.23
C ALA A 196 -0.61 30.83 5.81
N PRO A 197 -0.39 31.16 4.51
CA PRO A 197 -0.46 32.53 4.01
C PRO A 197 -1.75 33.25 4.43
N GLN A 198 -1.68 34.56 4.60
CA GLN A 198 -2.82 35.37 5.04
C GLN A 198 -4.03 35.15 4.11
N GLY A 199 -5.15 34.68 4.66
CA GLY A 199 -6.37 34.34 3.91
C GLY A 199 -6.50 32.86 3.52
N GLN A 200 -5.53 32.00 3.81
CA GLN A 200 -5.64 30.55 3.63
C GLN A 200 -5.85 29.81 4.95
N VAL A 201 -6.59 28.72 4.89
CA VAL A 201 -6.84 27.83 6.03
C VAL A 201 -5.60 26.98 6.30
N ASP A 202 -5.10 27.01 7.54
CA ASP A 202 -4.02 26.12 7.99
C ASP A 202 -4.58 24.73 8.35
N TRP A 203 -4.72 23.87 7.35
CA TRP A 203 -5.20 22.50 7.52
C TRP A 203 -4.35 21.67 8.49
N GLN A 204 -3.06 21.98 8.66
CA GLN A 204 -2.22 21.26 9.62
C GLN A 204 -2.57 21.67 11.07
N LYS A 205 -2.83 22.97 11.30
CA LYS A 205 -3.30 23.49 12.60
C LYS A 205 -4.66 22.87 12.97
N LEU A 206 -5.60 22.84 12.02
CA LEU A 206 -6.91 22.25 12.22
C LEU A 206 -6.86 20.73 12.44
N ALA A 207 -5.99 20.02 11.72
CA ALA A 207 -5.76 18.59 11.94
C ALA A 207 -5.31 18.29 13.37
N CYS A 208 -4.36 19.08 13.91
CA CYS A 208 -3.92 18.95 15.29
C CYS A 208 -5.06 19.26 16.27
N ALA A 209 -5.82 20.32 16.05
CA ALA A 209 -6.95 20.67 16.90
C ALA A 209 -7.98 19.54 16.96
N LEU A 210 -8.45 19.05 15.79
CA LEU A 210 -9.46 18.01 15.71
C LEU A 210 -8.99 16.70 16.38
N ALA A 211 -7.73 16.32 16.17
CA ALA A 211 -7.15 15.13 16.79
C ALA A 211 -7.09 15.17 18.33
N THR A 212 -7.25 16.35 18.96
CA THR A 212 -7.37 16.44 20.42
C THR A 212 -8.77 16.15 20.95
N ARG A 213 -9.82 16.33 20.12
CA ARG A 213 -11.23 16.31 20.55
C ARG A 213 -11.76 14.91 20.86
N ALA A 214 -11.30 13.91 20.11
CA ALA A 214 -11.78 12.53 20.25
C ALA A 214 -10.63 11.53 20.49
N SER A 215 -11.03 10.30 20.81
CA SER A 215 -10.13 9.15 20.98
C SER A 215 -9.72 8.53 19.65
N PHE A 216 -10.27 9.00 18.53
CA PHE A 216 -9.95 8.55 17.18
C PHE A 216 -9.91 9.73 16.22
N SER A 217 -8.89 9.81 15.37
CA SER A 217 -8.82 10.77 14.28
C SER A 217 -8.04 10.23 13.09
N ILE A 218 -8.33 10.78 11.91
CA ILE A 218 -7.61 10.46 10.68
C ILE A 218 -7.08 11.74 10.04
N ILE A 219 -5.80 11.73 9.69
CA ILE A 219 -5.15 12.82 8.96
C ILE A 219 -4.71 12.26 7.60
N THR A 220 -5.47 12.58 6.56
CA THR A 220 -5.20 12.12 5.20
C THR A 220 -4.58 13.24 4.36
N GLY A 221 -3.78 12.88 3.36
CA GLY A 221 -3.30 13.83 2.37
C GLY A 221 -2.21 13.25 1.48
N GLY A 222 -2.02 13.87 0.32
CA GLY A 222 -1.01 13.44 -0.66
C GLY A 222 0.43 13.53 -0.14
N PRO A 223 1.43 13.08 -0.92
CA PRO A 223 2.83 13.20 -0.55
C PRO A 223 3.27 14.67 -0.51
N GLY A 224 4.10 14.99 0.50
CA GLY A 224 4.58 16.35 0.71
C GLY A 224 3.59 17.34 1.32
N THR A 225 2.39 16.92 1.73
CA THR A 225 1.43 17.79 2.45
C THR A 225 1.80 18.12 3.90
N GLY A 226 2.93 17.55 4.37
CA GLY A 226 3.47 17.79 5.70
C GLY A 226 2.84 16.96 6.82
N LYS A 227 2.26 15.80 6.50
CA LYS A 227 1.72 14.83 7.49
C LYS A 227 2.68 14.60 8.67
N THR A 228 3.95 14.31 8.40
CA THR A 228 4.96 14.08 9.46
C THR A 228 5.19 15.31 10.34
N THR A 229 5.26 16.51 9.76
CA THR A 229 5.37 17.76 10.52
C THR A 229 4.12 18.01 11.37
N THR A 230 2.92 17.72 10.84
CA THR A 230 1.66 17.78 11.59
C THR A 230 1.68 16.82 12.77
N VAL A 231 2.14 15.57 12.60
CA VAL A 231 2.29 14.60 13.69
C VAL A 231 3.18 15.15 14.78
N VAL A 232 4.38 15.63 14.45
CA VAL A 232 5.34 16.11 15.44
C VAL A 232 4.77 17.26 16.27
N ARG A 233 4.04 18.19 15.63
CA ARG A 233 3.31 19.26 16.32
C ARG A 233 2.15 18.73 17.17
N LEU A 234 1.41 17.73 16.69
CA LEU A 234 0.37 17.06 17.47
C LEU A 234 0.94 16.36 18.71
N LEU A 235 2.08 15.68 18.59
CA LEU A 235 2.75 15.04 19.73
C LEU A 235 3.14 16.09 20.77
N ALA A 236 3.73 17.21 20.35
CA ALA A 236 4.04 18.33 21.23
C ALA A 236 2.79 18.91 21.91
N LEU A 237 1.69 19.06 21.15
CA LEU A 237 0.41 19.58 21.64
C LEU A 237 -0.22 18.68 22.72
N LEU A 238 -0.11 17.36 22.56
CA LEU A 238 -0.61 16.39 23.52
C LEU A 238 0.31 16.23 24.74
N GLN A 239 1.63 16.23 24.51
CA GLN A 239 2.62 15.98 25.55
C GLN A 239 2.81 17.18 26.49
N GLY A 240 2.71 18.41 25.97
CA GLY A 240 2.89 19.65 26.74
C GLY A 240 2.04 19.71 28.03
N PRO A 241 0.70 19.69 27.92
CA PRO A 241 -0.19 19.71 29.08
C PRO A 241 0.03 18.53 30.03
N ALA A 242 0.34 17.35 29.50
CA ALA A 242 0.55 16.14 30.27
C ALA A 242 1.82 16.21 31.13
N VAL A 243 2.91 16.78 30.58
CA VAL A 243 4.16 17.02 31.31
C VAL A 243 3.98 18.10 32.37
N GLU A 244 3.28 19.18 32.08
CA GLU A 244 2.97 20.25 33.06
C GLU A 244 2.16 19.71 34.26
N GLN A 245 1.32 18.70 34.04
CA GLN A 245 0.56 18.00 35.08
C GLN A 245 1.36 16.89 35.80
N GLY A 246 2.62 16.69 35.44
CA GLY A 246 3.48 15.64 36.00
C GLY A 246 3.09 14.22 35.59
N ARG A 247 2.29 14.05 34.52
CA ARG A 247 1.80 12.75 34.02
C ARG A 247 2.04 12.62 32.52
N PRO A 248 3.30 12.43 32.07
CA PRO A 248 3.62 12.31 30.65
C PRO A 248 2.87 11.14 30.00
N LEU A 249 2.37 11.34 28.78
CA LEU A 249 1.66 10.30 28.03
C LEU A 249 2.64 9.26 27.49
N ARG A 250 2.24 7.98 27.51
CA ARG A 250 2.96 6.90 26.83
C ARG A 250 2.56 6.87 25.37
N ILE A 251 3.31 7.62 24.56
CA ILE A 251 3.10 7.71 23.12
C ILE A 251 3.87 6.58 22.41
N ARG A 252 3.23 5.93 21.43
CA ARG A 252 3.88 4.98 20.52
C ARG A 252 3.60 5.36 19.07
N LEU A 253 4.62 5.18 18.24
CA LEU A 253 4.58 5.43 16.81
C LEU A 253 4.75 4.11 16.07
N ALA A 254 3.91 3.86 15.06
CA ALA A 254 4.02 2.68 14.25
C ALA A 254 3.82 2.95 12.75
N ALA A 255 4.33 2.04 11.94
CA ALA A 255 4.09 1.98 10.50
C ALA A 255 3.89 0.51 10.07
N PRO A 256 3.25 0.23 8.93
CA PRO A 256 2.99 -1.15 8.50
C PRO A 256 4.26 -1.89 8.06
N THR A 257 5.26 -1.17 7.52
CA THR A 257 6.49 -1.76 6.97
C THR A 257 7.75 -1.23 7.67
N GLY A 258 8.83 -2.03 7.66
CA GLY A 258 10.10 -1.64 8.26
C GLY A 258 10.71 -0.37 7.64
N LYS A 259 10.60 -0.23 6.32
CA LYS A 259 11.05 0.98 5.60
C LYS A 259 10.31 2.24 6.03
N ALA A 260 8.98 2.17 6.08
CA ALA A 260 8.17 3.30 6.51
C ALA A 260 8.50 3.69 7.95
N ALA A 261 8.70 2.70 8.84
CA ALA A 261 9.11 2.95 10.22
C ALA A 261 10.50 3.63 10.31
N ALA A 262 11.49 3.14 9.57
CA ALA A 262 12.84 3.70 9.57
C ALA A 262 12.86 5.15 9.07
N ARG A 263 12.19 5.40 7.94
CA ARG A 263 12.05 6.75 7.38
C ARG A 263 11.33 7.71 8.32
N LEU A 264 10.25 7.25 8.97
CA LEU A 264 9.50 8.07 9.91
C LEU A 264 10.34 8.37 11.16
N THR A 265 11.15 7.41 11.63
CA THR A 265 12.10 7.61 12.74
C THR A 265 13.09 8.75 12.44
N GLU A 266 13.71 8.71 11.26
CA GLU A 266 14.64 9.78 10.82
C GLU A 266 13.94 11.13 10.70
N SER A 267 12.78 11.17 10.05
CA SER A 267 12.05 12.41 9.81
C SER A 267 11.53 13.04 11.11
N ILE A 268 11.01 12.24 12.04
CA ILE A 268 10.53 12.73 13.33
C ILE A 268 11.69 13.25 14.17
N GLY A 269 12.83 12.55 14.22
CA GLY A 269 14.02 13.02 14.95
C GLY A 269 14.43 14.43 14.54
N GLN A 270 14.59 14.67 13.23
CA GLN A 270 14.94 16.00 12.69
C GLN A 270 13.88 17.07 12.99
N GLN A 271 12.60 16.73 12.89
CA GLN A 271 11.52 17.70 13.13
C GLN A 271 11.33 18.02 14.61
N VAL A 272 11.60 17.08 15.52
CA VAL A 272 11.52 17.27 16.97
C VAL A 272 12.61 18.24 17.46
N GLU A 273 13.80 18.20 16.86
CA GLU A 273 14.88 19.15 17.15
C GLU A 273 14.50 20.60 16.80
N LEU A 274 13.70 20.78 15.74
CA LEU A 274 13.21 22.09 15.28
C LEU A 274 12.02 22.65 16.09
N LEU A 275 11.43 21.86 17.01
CA LEU A 275 10.28 22.31 17.79
C LEU A 275 10.65 23.33 18.87
N GLU A 276 9.93 24.45 18.90
CA GLU A 276 9.99 25.47 19.95
C GLU A 276 9.18 25.08 21.20
N VAL A 277 9.62 24.02 21.89
CA VAL A 277 9.03 23.54 23.15
C VAL A 277 10.10 23.43 24.25
N SER A 278 9.66 23.30 25.51
CA SER A 278 10.59 23.09 26.63
C SER A 278 11.38 21.79 26.47
N ALA A 279 12.59 21.73 27.05
CA ALA A 279 13.45 20.55 26.98
C ALA A 279 12.78 19.31 27.59
N GLU A 280 12.00 19.50 28.67
CA GLU A 280 11.24 18.44 29.33
C GLU A 280 10.19 17.80 28.41
N VAL A 281 9.44 18.63 27.68
CA VAL A 281 8.44 18.14 26.70
C VAL A 281 9.16 17.45 25.55
N ARG A 282 10.23 18.04 25.02
CA ARG A 282 10.99 17.49 23.89
C ARG A 282 11.52 16.08 24.20
N GLN A 283 12.07 15.86 25.39
CA GLN A 283 12.59 14.55 25.82
C GLN A 283 11.52 13.47 25.95
N GLN A 284 10.25 13.85 26.10
CA GLN A 284 9.14 12.90 26.23
C GLN A 284 8.45 12.59 24.89
N ILE A 285 8.82 13.28 23.80
CA ILE A 285 8.31 12.96 22.47
C ILE A 285 9.11 11.77 21.91
N PRO A 286 8.46 10.64 21.57
CA PRO A 286 9.17 9.49 21.03
C PRO A 286 9.69 9.76 19.61
N THR A 287 10.94 9.37 19.36
CA THR A 287 11.55 9.38 18.03
C THR A 287 11.52 8.00 17.37
N ASP A 288 11.50 6.94 18.17
CA ASP A 288 11.53 5.56 17.67
C ASP A 288 10.17 5.12 17.13
N VAL A 289 10.17 4.65 15.88
CA VAL A 289 8.99 4.08 15.22
C VAL A 289 9.19 2.58 15.04
N SER A 290 8.16 1.80 15.35
CA SER A 290 8.18 0.36 15.18
C SER A 290 7.21 -0.10 14.10
N THR A 291 7.39 -1.31 13.56
CA THR A 291 6.35 -1.90 12.71
C THR A 291 5.13 -2.29 13.55
N VAL A 292 3.90 -2.22 13.01
CA VAL A 292 2.68 -2.69 13.70
C VAL A 292 2.82 -4.11 14.26
N HIS A 293 3.42 -5.02 13.48
CA HIS A 293 3.71 -6.39 13.91
C HIS A 293 4.61 -6.49 15.15
N ARG A 294 5.64 -5.63 15.22
CA ARG A 294 6.57 -5.55 16.36
C ARG A 294 5.88 -4.94 17.58
N LEU A 295 5.05 -3.92 17.38
CA LEU A 295 4.25 -3.29 18.44
C LEU A 295 3.30 -4.31 19.09
N LEU A 296 2.59 -5.11 18.28
CA LEU A 296 1.67 -6.14 18.76
C LEU A 296 2.39 -7.38 19.35
N GLY A 297 3.67 -7.56 19.01
CA GLY A 297 4.50 -8.69 19.46
C GLY A 297 4.14 -9.99 18.75
N SER A 298 4.49 -10.09 17.45
CA SER A 298 4.29 -11.29 16.64
C SER A 298 4.95 -12.52 17.25
N ARG A 299 4.22 -13.64 17.33
CA ARG A 299 4.76 -14.92 17.81
C ARG A 299 5.26 -15.77 16.64
N PRO A 300 6.50 -16.29 16.66
CA PRO A 300 7.01 -17.15 15.59
C PRO A 300 6.11 -18.35 15.32
N GLY A 301 5.84 -18.64 14.03
CA GLY A 301 5.02 -19.77 13.62
C GLY A 301 3.52 -19.67 13.97
N SER A 302 3.04 -18.51 14.41
CA SER A 302 1.65 -18.28 14.79
C SER A 302 1.12 -16.99 14.18
N ARG A 303 -0.19 -16.99 13.87
CA ARG A 303 -0.92 -15.77 13.49
C ARG A 303 -1.31 -14.89 14.69
N HIS A 304 -1.07 -15.38 15.91
CA HIS A 304 -1.48 -14.69 17.13
C HIS A 304 -0.38 -13.76 17.63
N PHE A 305 -0.81 -12.66 18.22
CA PHE A 305 0.06 -11.64 18.79
C PHE A 305 0.11 -11.75 20.31
N ARG A 306 1.15 -11.15 20.91
CA ARG A 306 1.26 -11.04 22.36
C ARG A 306 0.18 -10.11 22.93
N HIS A 307 -0.09 -9.01 22.25
CA HIS A 307 -1.11 -8.06 22.66
C HIS A 307 -2.43 -8.33 21.94
N HIS A 308 -3.52 -8.28 22.71
CA HIS A 308 -4.89 -8.59 22.30
C HIS A 308 -5.85 -8.04 23.37
N ALA A 309 -7.17 -8.21 23.23
CA ALA A 309 -8.15 -7.66 24.18
C ALA A 309 -7.89 -8.03 25.66
N GLY A 310 -7.51 -9.29 25.93
CA GLY A 310 -7.10 -9.73 27.28
C GLY A 310 -5.70 -9.29 27.77
N ASN A 311 -4.88 -8.68 26.93
CA ASN A 311 -3.55 -8.14 27.26
C ASN A 311 -3.27 -6.90 26.40
N PRO A 312 -3.92 -5.76 26.71
CA PRO A 312 -3.87 -4.58 25.87
C PRO A 312 -2.47 -3.94 25.84
N LEU A 313 -2.24 -3.08 24.85
CA LEU A 313 -1.00 -2.31 24.71
C LEU A 313 -0.85 -1.32 25.87
N PRO A 314 0.34 -1.22 26.50
CA PRO A 314 0.58 -0.32 27.62
C PRO A 314 0.88 1.11 27.13
N LEU A 315 -0.05 1.75 26.44
CA LEU A 315 0.09 3.07 25.84
C LEU A 315 -1.15 3.93 26.05
N ASP A 316 -0.99 5.25 25.91
CA ASP A 316 -2.07 6.23 26.04
C ASP A 316 -2.40 6.87 24.68
N VAL A 317 -1.41 6.99 23.78
CA VAL A 317 -1.58 7.49 22.41
C VAL A 317 -0.84 6.59 21.43
N LEU A 318 -1.52 6.17 20.37
CA LEU A 318 -0.94 5.46 19.24
C LEU A 318 -1.12 6.27 17.97
N VAL A 319 -0.01 6.55 17.29
CA VAL A 319 0.00 7.17 15.96
C VAL A 319 0.51 6.16 14.96
N ILE A 320 -0.24 5.96 13.87
CA ILE A 320 0.16 5.08 12.78
C ILE A 320 0.28 5.85 11.49
N ASP A 321 1.46 5.85 10.89
CA ASP A 321 1.69 6.40 9.57
C ASP A 321 1.58 5.33 8.47
N GLU A 322 1.36 5.78 7.24
CA GLU A 322 1.13 4.94 6.06
C GLU A 322 -0.02 3.93 6.25
N ALA A 323 -1.09 4.35 6.94
CA ALA A 323 -2.25 3.52 7.26
C ALA A 323 -3.00 2.99 6.02
N SER A 324 -2.74 3.52 4.82
CA SER A 324 -3.24 3.00 3.54
C SER A 324 -2.78 1.57 3.26
N MET A 325 -1.64 1.16 3.84
CA MET A 325 -1.09 -0.19 3.73
C MET A 325 -1.62 -1.17 4.79
N ILE A 326 -2.47 -0.74 5.73
CA ILE A 326 -3.05 -1.61 6.75
C ILE A 326 -4.28 -2.32 6.18
N ASP A 327 -4.24 -3.66 6.17
CA ASP A 327 -5.37 -4.49 5.78
C ASP A 327 -6.43 -4.64 6.90
N LEU A 328 -7.53 -5.31 6.56
CA LEU A 328 -8.64 -5.50 7.48
C LEU A 328 -8.27 -6.31 8.73
N GLU A 329 -7.49 -7.38 8.59
CA GLU A 329 -7.11 -8.25 9.71
C GLU A 329 -6.21 -7.50 10.70
N MET A 330 -5.20 -6.79 10.18
CA MET A 330 -4.29 -6.00 10.99
C MET A 330 -4.99 -4.86 11.71
N MET A 331 -5.94 -4.17 11.07
CA MET A 331 -6.74 -3.14 11.76
C MET A 331 -7.58 -3.75 12.89
N ALA A 332 -8.26 -4.88 12.63
CA ALA A 332 -9.08 -5.54 13.64
C ALA A 332 -8.24 -5.94 14.86
N VAL A 333 -7.16 -6.70 14.64
CA VAL A 333 -6.24 -7.13 15.69
C VAL A 333 -5.66 -5.96 16.46
N LEU A 334 -5.29 -4.87 15.77
CA LEU A 334 -4.78 -3.66 16.39
C LEU A 334 -5.81 -3.02 17.33
N LEU A 335 -7.05 -2.85 16.87
CA LEU A 335 -8.11 -2.23 17.65
C LEU A 335 -8.47 -3.06 18.89
N ASP A 336 -8.44 -4.39 18.78
CA ASP A 336 -8.60 -5.30 19.94
C ASP A 336 -7.48 -5.16 20.97
N ALA A 337 -6.24 -4.96 20.50
CA ALA A 337 -5.09 -4.79 21.38
C ALA A 337 -5.03 -3.39 22.01
N LEU A 338 -5.80 -2.42 21.51
CA LEU A 338 -5.74 -1.03 21.94
C LEU A 338 -6.64 -0.78 23.17
N PRO A 339 -6.13 -0.16 24.25
CA PRO A 339 -6.98 0.20 25.39
C PRO A 339 -8.18 1.08 24.98
N PRO A 340 -9.38 0.90 25.55
CA PRO A 340 -10.55 1.72 25.21
C PRO A 340 -10.33 3.22 25.41
N SER A 341 -9.53 3.61 26.40
CA SER A 341 -9.20 5.01 26.69
C SER A 341 -8.07 5.59 25.85
N ALA A 342 -7.33 4.76 25.10
CA ALA A 342 -6.20 5.23 24.32
C ALA A 342 -6.65 5.99 23.07
N ARG A 343 -5.91 7.06 22.72
CA ARG A 343 -6.14 7.81 21.48
C ARG A 343 -5.46 7.10 20.30
N LEU A 344 -6.18 6.95 19.20
CA LEU A 344 -5.65 6.43 17.93
C LEU A 344 -5.67 7.52 16.86
N VAL A 345 -4.52 7.78 16.25
CA VAL A 345 -4.38 8.71 15.12
C VAL A 345 -3.85 7.94 13.92
N LEU A 346 -4.63 7.90 12.84
CA LEU A 346 -4.23 7.28 11.59
C LEU A 346 -3.77 8.34 10.59
N LEU A 347 -2.63 8.12 9.95
CA LEU A 347 -2.12 8.95 8.88
C LEU A 347 -1.91 8.14 7.62
N GLY A 348 -2.25 8.72 6.48
CA GLY A 348 -2.01 8.08 5.21
C GLY A 348 -2.48 8.93 4.04
N ASP A 349 -2.49 8.32 2.87
CA ASP A 349 -2.99 8.91 1.65
C ASP A 349 -4.14 8.04 1.12
N LYS A 350 -5.34 8.61 1.00
CA LYS A 350 -6.53 7.88 0.53
C LYS A 350 -6.42 7.45 -0.93
N ASP A 351 -5.63 8.18 -1.73
CA ASP A 351 -5.50 7.96 -3.17
C ASP A 351 -4.29 7.07 -3.52
N GLN A 352 -3.46 6.71 -2.53
CA GLN A 352 -2.41 5.71 -2.72
C GLN A 352 -3.00 4.30 -2.85
N LEU A 353 -2.22 3.45 -3.52
CA LEU A 353 -2.52 2.04 -3.66
C LEU A 353 -2.72 1.41 -2.27
N ALA A 354 -3.85 0.72 -2.10
CA ALA A 354 -4.22 0.07 -0.86
C ALA A 354 -3.31 -1.13 -0.52
N SER A 355 -3.47 -1.68 0.70
CA SER A 355 -2.78 -2.90 1.15
C SER A 355 -2.88 -4.04 0.12
N VAL A 356 -1.87 -4.91 0.03
CA VAL A 356 -1.93 -6.06 -0.91
C VAL A 356 -2.99 -7.09 -0.46
N GLU A 357 -3.15 -7.26 0.85
CA GLU A 357 -4.16 -8.13 1.46
C GLU A 357 -5.57 -7.50 1.41
N ALA A 358 -6.58 -8.29 1.76
CA ALA A 358 -7.98 -7.89 1.60
C ALA A 358 -8.43 -6.72 2.48
N GLY A 359 -9.26 -5.86 1.88
CA GLY A 359 -9.84 -4.65 2.47
C GLY A 359 -8.98 -3.41 2.24
N ALA A 360 -9.61 -2.25 2.05
CA ALA A 360 -8.93 -0.95 2.03
C ALA A 360 -9.51 -0.08 3.14
N VAL A 361 -9.10 -0.35 4.39
CA VAL A 361 -9.69 0.30 5.56
C VAL A 361 -9.59 1.82 5.47
N LEU A 362 -8.40 2.36 5.20
CA LEU A 362 -8.25 3.82 5.11
C LEU A 362 -9.06 4.43 3.96
N GLY A 363 -9.10 3.75 2.81
CA GLY A 363 -9.88 4.21 1.64
C GLY A 363 -11.38 4.30 1.96
N ASP A 364 -11.91 3.29 2.66
CA ASP A 364 -13.31 3.27 3.09
C ASP A 364 -13.60 4.35 4.15
N LEU A 365 -12.70 4.56 5.11
CA LEU A 365 -12.86 5.56 6.18
C LEU A 365 -12.66 7.01 5.70
N CYS A 366 -11.98 7.24 4.59
CA CYS A 366 -11.66 8.57 4.04
C CYS A 366 -12.39 8.89 2.74
N ARG A 367 -13.47 8.16 2.41
CA ARG A 367 -14.23 8.34 1.17
C ARG A 367 -14.62 9.81 0.93
N ASP A 368 -15.14 10.44 1.97
CA ASP A 368 -15.72 11.79 1.92
C ASP A 368 -14.81 12.87 2.53
N ALA A 369 -13.51 12.57 2.64
CA ALA A 369 -12.54 13.45 3.29
C ALA A 369 -12.29 14.75 2.52
N GLU A 370 -12.53 14.76 1.20
CA GLU A 370 -12.31 15.94 0.34
C GLU A 370 -13.43 16.97 0.49
N GLU A 371 -14.67 16.51 0.60
CA GLU A 371 -15.87 17.30 0.87
C GLU A 371 -15.91 17.75 2.33
N GLY A 372 -15.37 16.92 3.23
CA GLY A 372 -15.16 17.25 4.65
C GLY A 372 -16.43 17.65 5.37
N PHE A 373 -17.52 16.87 5.18
CA PHE A 373 -18.89 17.01 5.69
C PHE A 373 -19.01 17.32 7.20
N TYR A 374 -18.48 18.45 7.64
CA TYR A 374 -18.47 18.88 9.03
C TYR A 374 -19.82 19.48 9.39
N SER A 375 -20.30 19.13 10.58
CA SER A 375 -21.47 19.77 11.17
C SER A 375 -21.22 21.25 11.47
N ALA A 376 -22.27 22.04 11.58
CA ALA A 376 -22.17 23.45 11.95
C ALA A 376 -21.40 23.66 13.27
N ALA A 377 -21.61 22.77 14.24
CA ALA A 377 -20.91 22.79 15.53
C ALA A 377 -19.40 22.51 15.38
N THR A 378 -19.02 21.50 14.59
CA THR A 378 -17.61 21.20 14.31
C THR A 378 -16.92 22.37 13.60
N ARG A 379 -17.59 22.98 12.61
CA ARG A 379 -17.06 24.14 11.89
C ARG A 379 -16.85 25.34 12.81
N ALA A 380 -17.87 25.72 13.59
CA ALA A 380 -17.78 26.84 14.52
C ALA A 380 -16.67 26.66 15.55
N TRP A 381 -16.51 25.44 16.07
CA TRP A 381 -15.43 25.11 17.01
C TRP A 381 -14.04 25.21 16.36
N LEU A 382 -13.87 24.71 15.14
CA LEU A 382 -12.61 24.83 14.40
C LEU A 382 -12.28 26.28 14.06
N GLU A 383 -13.26 27.11 13.72
CA GLU A 383 -13.05 28.55 13.51
C GLU A 383 -12.64 29.25 14.80
N GLN A 384 -13.26 28.90 15.93
CA GLN A 384 -12.92 29.45 17.25
C GLN A 384 -11.50 29.07 17.69
N VAL A 385 -11.13 27.80 17.55
CA VAL A 385 -9.82 27.29 18.00
C VAL A 385 -8.71 27.63 17.00
N GLY A 386 -9.01 27.59 15.70
CA GLY A 386 -8.09 27.90 14.63
C GLY A 386 -7.84 29.40 14.44
N GLY A 387 -8.81 30.24 14.82
CA GLY A 387 -8.76 31.70 14.61
C GLY A 387 -8.91 32.10 13.13
N GLN A 388 -9.46 31.23 12.29
CA GLN A 388 -9.56 31.38 10.84
C GLN A 388 -10.96 30.99 10.37
N SER A 389 -11.51 31.69 9.38
CA SER A 389 -12.82 31.32 8.82
C SER A 389 -12.70 30.15 7.85
N LEU A 390 -13.71 29.27 7.88
CA LEU A 390 -13.87 28.12 7.00
C LEU A 390 -14.89 28.37 5.89
N GLN A 391 -15.37 29.59 5.68
CA GLN A 391 -16.42 29.90 4.69
C GLN A 391 -15.98 29.55 3.25
N ASP A 392 -14.76 29.89 2.87
CA ASP A 392 -14.21 29.66 1.51
C ASP A 392 -13.29 28.42 1.42
N SER A 393 -13.41 27.51 2.39
CA SER A 393 -12.56 26.32 2.48
C SER A 393 -12.92 25.21 1.48
N GLY A 394 -14.04 25.36 0.76
CA GLY A 394 -14.58 24.35 -0.14
C GLY A 394 -15.17 23.13 0.59
N LEU A 395 -15.51 23.27 1.87
CA LEU A 395 -16.18 22.23 2.65
C LEU A 395 -17.68 22.22 2.40
N THR A 396 -18.24 21.03 2.21
CA THR A 396 -19.70 20.84 2.10
C THR A 396 -20.31 20.76 3.50
N PRO A 397 -21.45 21.43 3.77
CA PRO A 397 -22.16 21.25 5.04
C PRO A 397 -22.56 19.79 5.24
N GLY A 398 -22.27 19.25 6.42
CA GLY A 398 -22.65 17.89 6.80
C GLY A 398 -23.45 17.83 8.09
N ASP A 399 -23.75 16.61 8.50
CA ASP A 399 -24.47 16.28 9.72
C ASP A 399 -23.65 15.30 10.59
N ALA A 400 -23.68 15.48 11.91
CA ALA A 400 -22.85 14.70 12.82
C ALA A 400 -23.37 13.26 13.04
N GLU A 401 -24.68 13.02 12.90
CA GLU A 401 -25.27 11.69 13.03
C GLU A 401 -25.08 10.87 11.76
N GLN A 402 -25.25 11.51 10.60
CA GLN A 402 -25.05 10.88 9.29
C GLN A 402 -23.57 10.69 8.96
N HIS A 403 -22.71 11.65 9.34
CA HIS A 403 -21.28 11.66 9.01
C HIS A 403 -20.41 11.74 10.27
N PRO A 404 -20.49 10.77 11.20
CA PRO A 404 -19.75 10.81 12.46
C PRO A 404 -18.23 10.74 12.24
N LEU A 405 -17.78 9.99 11.23
CA LEU A 405 -16.38 9.91 10.83
C LEU A 405 -15.86 11.24 10.29
N ALA A 406 -16.64 11.92 9.44
CA ALA A 406 -16.23 13.20 8.86
C ALA A 406 -15.88 14.20 9.95
N GLN A 407 -16.52 14.13 11.13
CA GLN A 407 -16.20 15.00 12.26
C GLN A 407 -14.81 14.78 12.88
N GLN A 408 -14.07 13.75 12.47
CA GLN A 408 -12.73 13.38 12.98
C GLN A 408 -11.70 13.12 11.87
N VAL A 409 -12.04 13.42 10.62
CA VAL A 409 -11.18 13.24 9.45
C VAL A 409 -10.76 14.60 8.91
N VAL A 410 -9.45 14.84 8.78
CA VAL A 410 -8.93 16.05 8.13
C VAL A 410 -8.08 15.69 6.92
N MET A 411 -8.36 16.33 5.79
CA MET A 411 -7.54 16.24 4.58
C MET A 411 -6.60 17.43 4.46
N LEU A 412 -5.29 17.17 4.44
CA LEU A 412 -4.27 18.16 4.15
C LEU A 412 -4.23 18.44 2.64
N ARG A 413 -4.56 19.66 2.23
CA ARG A 413 -4.81 20.03 0.83
C ARG A 413 -3.60 20.58 0.07
N HIS A 414 -2.61 21.13 0.78
CA HIS A 414 -1.48 21.83 0.15
C HIS A 414 -0.19 21.01 0.28
N SER A 415 0.46 20.70 -0.85
CA SER A 415 1.78 20.07 -0.88
C SER A 415 2.88 21.13 -0.85
N ARG A 416 3.87 20.96 0.03
CA ARG A 416 5.10 21.77 0.06
C ARG A 416 6.22 21.15 -0.76
N ARG A 417 6.12 19.86 -1.10
CA ARG A 417 7.11 19.17 -1.95
C ARG A 417 7.04 19.66 -3.39
N PHE A 418 5.83 19.73 -3.92
CA PHE A 418 5.57 20.12 -5.29
C PHE A 418 4.95 21.51 -5.25
N GLY A 419 5.69 22.53 -5.68
CA GLY A 419 5.16 23.88 -5.81
C GLY A 419 3.98 23.92 -6.80
N GLU A 420 3.20 25.01 -6.80
CA GLU A 420 2.01 25.15 -7.67
C GLU A 420 2.33 24.96 -9.17
N GLY A 421 3.58 25.25 -9.57
CA GLY A 421 4.10 25.07 -10.93
C GLY A 421 4.74 23.71 -11.24
N SER A 422 4.82 22.77 -10.30
CA SER A 422 5.40 21.44 -10.56
C SER A 422 4.47 20.59 -11.43
N GLY A 423 5.00 20.08 -12.54
CA GLY A 423 4.31 19.15 -13.43
C GLY A 423 3.93 17.87 -12.71
N ILE A 424 4.76 17.35 -11.79
CA ILE A 424 4.46 16.13 -11.03
C ILE A 424 3.20 16.32 -10.18
N GLY A 425 3.12 17.44 -9.46
CA GLY A 425 1.96 17.76 -8.62
C GLY A 425 0.68 18.04 -9.44
N GLN A 426 0.81 18.62 -10.64
CA GLN A 426 -0.31 18.78 -11.57
C GLN A 426 -0.77 17.43 -12.13
N LEU A 427 0.15 16.60 -12.61
CA LEU A 427 -0.13 15.27 -13.15
C LEU A 427 -0.83 14.39 -12.11
N ALA A 428 -0.31 14.35 -10.88
CA ALA A 428 -0.90 13.58 -9.79
C ALA A 428 -2.34 14.02 -9.48
N ARG A 429 -2.63 15.33 -9.51
CA ARG A 429 -3.99 15.86 -9.32
C ARG A 429 -4.93 15.49 -10.47
N LEU A 430 -4.47 15.60 -11.72
CA LEU A 430 -5.25 15.23 -12.90
C LEU A 430 -5.58 13.74 -12.91
N VAL A 431 -4.60 12.90 -12.59
CA VAL A 431 -4.80 11.46 -12.40
C VAL A 431 -5.82 11.22 -11.28
N ASN A 432 -5.70 11.88 -10.13
CA ASN A 432 -6.66 11.70 -9.04
C ASN A 432 -8.10 12.09 -9.38
N ARG A 433 -8.27 13.12 -10.22
CA ARG A 433 -9.58 13.55 -10.73
C ARG A 433 -10.07 12.74 -11.94
N GLN A 434 -9.33 11.71 -12.35
CA GLN A 434 -9.60 10.88 -13.54
C GLN A 434 -9.69 11.70 -14.83
N GLN A 435 -8.94 12.79 -14.93
CA GLN A 435 -8.89 13.66 -16.11
C GLN A 435 -7.80 13.14 -17.08
N ALA A 436 -8.04 11.97 -17.66
CA ALA A 436 -7.06 11.23 -18.48
C ALA A 436 -6.50 12.06 -19.64
N GLN A 437 -7.36 12.76 -20.39
CA GLN A 437 -6.93 13.59 -21.53
C GLN A 437 -6.05 14.77 -21.10
N ALA A 438 -6.46 15.51 -20.07
CA ALA A 438 -5.65 16.62 -19.55
C ALA A 438 -4.31 16.11 -18.97
N ALA A 439 -4.29 14.94 -18.33
CA ALA A 439 -3.06 14.30 -17.85
C ALA A 439 -2.13 13.92 -19.01
N ARG A 440 -2.68 13.41 -20.12
CA ARG A 440 -1.91 13.12 -21.34
C ARG A 440 -1.35 14.38 -21.97
N GLU A 441 -2.14 15.44 -22.09
CA GLU A 441 -1.69 16.73 -22.61
C GLU A 441 -0.51 17.28 -21.80
N LEU A 442 -0.53 17.11 -20.47
CA LEU A 442 0.58 17.52 -19.62
C LEU A 442 1.86 16.72 -19.90
N LEU A 443 1.75 15.41 -20.19
CA LEU A 443 2.88 14.54 -20.52
C LEU A 443 3.52 14.85 -21.88
N THR A 444 2.79 15.50 -22.79
CA THR A 444 3.31 15.92 -24.09
C THR A 444 3.88 17.33 -24.07
N GLN A 445 3.53 18.13 -23.06
CA GLN A 445 4.16 19.43 -22.82
C GLN A 445 5.62 19.27 -22.41
N LYS A 446 6.46 20.23 -22.81
CA LYS A 446 7.86 20.30 -22.38
C LYS A 446 7.93 20.90 -20.98
N LEU A 447 7.73 20.07 -19.97
CA LEU A 447 7.97 20.41 -18.58
C LEU A 447 9.37 19.97 -18.16
N ASP A 448 9.87 20.56 -17.08
CA ASP A 448 11.20 20.23 -16.56
C ASP A 448 11.20 18.93 -15.74
N ASP A 449 10.11 18.67 -15.02
CA ASP A 449 9.98 17.60 -14.04
C ASP A 449 9.12 16.41 -14.49
N VAL A 450 8.45 16.49 -15.65
CA VAL A 450 7.59 15.43 -16.19
C VAL A 450 7.91 15.15 -17.65
N HIS A 451 8.10 13.86 -17.99
CA HIS A 451 8.51 13.43 -19.33
C HIS A 451 7.71 12.21 -19.79
N GLY A 452 7.18 12.25 -21.02
CA GLY A 452 6.59 11.08 -21.68
C GLY A 452 7.53 10.46 -22.71
N LEU A 453 7.65 9.13 -22.71
CA LEU A 453 8.42 8.37 -23.70
C LEU A 453 7.56 7.24 -24.30
N SER A 454 7.08 7.45 -25.52
CA SER A 454 6.40 6.40 -26.31
C SER A 454 7.43 5.60 -27.11
N LEU A 455 7.45 4.27 -26.92
CA LEU A 455 8.42 3.38 -27.55
C LEU A 455 7.97 2.94 -28.95
N GLN A 456 8.93 2.70 -29.84
CA GLN A 456 8.70 2.15 -31.19
C GLN A 456 8.88 0.62 -31.23
N GLY A 457 8.86 -0.05 -30.07
CA GLY A 457 9.02 -1.50 -29.91
C GLY A 457 9.87 -1.87 -28.69
N GLU A 458 10.03 -3.17 -28.45
CA GLU A 458 10.76 -3.71 -27.30
C GLU A 458 12.25 -3.35 -27.26
N HIS A 459 12.88 -3.01 -28.38
CA HIS A 459 14.31 -2.70 -28.47
C HIS A 459 14.63 -1.22 -28.73
N ASP A 460 13.74 -0.32 -28.31
CA ASP A 460 13.92 1.12 -28.50
C ASP A 460 15.16 1.65 -27.75
N ARG A 461 16.13 2.19 -28.50
CA ARG A 461 17.39 2.74 -27.98
C ARG A 461 17.18 3.98 -27.10
N ARG A 462 16.07 4.70 -27.26
CA ARG A 462 15.76 5.88 -26.42
C ARG A 462 15.51 5.46 -24.98
N PHE A 463 14.89 4.31 -24.77
CA PHE A 463 14.69 3.76 -23.44
C PHE A 463 16.02 3.29 -22.84
N ASP A 464 16.87 2.63 -23.63
CA ASP A 464 18.20 2.22 -23.16
C ASP A 464 19.05 3.45 -22.74
N ARG A 465 18.96 4.55 -23.49
CA ARG A 465 19.60 5.83 -23.11
C ARG A 465 19.03 6.39 -21.80
N LEU A 466 17.71 6.37 -21.61
CA LEU A 466 17.08 6.79 -20.35
C LEU A 466 17.59 5.97 -19.16
N LEU A 467 17.70 4.65 -19.32
CA LEU A 467 18.20 3.75 -18.27
C LEU A 467 19.68 4.02 -17.94
N LEU A 468 20.50 4.35 -18.94
CA LEU A 468 21.92 4.63 -18.75
C LEU A 468 22.15 6.03 -18.16
N ASP A 469 21.67 7.05 -18.85
CA ASP A 469 22.09 8.43 -18.71
C ASP A 469 20.98 9.35 -18.18
N GLY A 470 19.76 8.82 -17.99
CA GLY A 470 18.60 9.62 -17.58
C GLY A 470 18.15 10.54 -18.71
N LEU A 471 17.91 11.81 -18.40
CA LEU A 471 17.45 12.81 -19.38
C LEU A 471 18.58 13.65 -20.00
N ASP A 472 19.86 13.30 -19.72
CA ASP A 472 21.05 13.93 -20.29
C ASP A 472 21.09 15.46 -20.14
N ARG A 473 20.66 15.96 -18.97
CA ARG A 473 20.61 17.40 -18.63
C ARG A 473 21.82 17.85 -17.78
N GLY A 474 22.97 17.21 -17.96
CA GLY A 474 24.20 17.50 -17.19
C GLY A 474 24.30 16.76 -15.85
N THR A 475 25.28 17.14 -15.01
CA THR A 475 25.61 16.45 -13.75
C THR A 475 24.57 16.63 -12.66
N ASP A 476 23.78 17.71 -12.73
CA ASP A 476 22.73 18.01 -11.75
C ASP A 476 21.33 17.68 -12.30
N GLY A 477 21.24 17.15 -13.53
CA GLY A 477 20.01 16.73 -14.16
C GLY A 477 19.53 15.34 -13.70
N PRO A 478 18.33 14.90 -14.12
CA PRO A 478 17.82 13.56 -13.83
C PRO A 478 18.76 12.48 -14.37
N GLN A 479 19.37 11.72 -13.46
CA GLN A 479 20.41 10.73 -13.74
C GLN A 479 19.80 9.36 -14.08
N GLY A 480 20.58 8.51 -14.77
CA GLY A 480 20.30 7.09 -14.94
C GLY A 480 21.25 6.20 -14.12
N TYR A 481 21.20 4.88 -14.34
CA TYR A 481 22.01 3.92 -13.60
C TYR A 481 23.53 4.05 -13.79
N ARG A 482 24.00 4.74 -14.83
CA ARG A 482 25.43 5.01 -15.00
C ARG A 482 25.99 5.87 -13.86
N HIS A 483 25.17 6.76 -13.29
CA HIS A 483 25.63 7.70 -12.26
C HIS A 483 26.13 6.96 -11.01
N TYR A 484 25.30 6.11 -10.41
CA TYR A 484 25.70 5.38 -9.20
C TYR A 484 26.87 4.42 -9.47
N LEU A 485 26.90 3.75 -10.64
CA LEU A 485 28.00 2.84 -11.02
C LEU A 485 29.33 3.59 -11.15
N ARG A 486 29.33 4.80 -11.72
CA ARG A 486 30.53 5.65 -11.77
C ARG A 486 30.95 6.09 -10.38
N ASN A 487 29.99 6.39 -9.49
CA ASN A 487 30.28 6.78 -8.12
C ASN A 487 30.91 5.66 -7.29
N ILE A 488 30.62 4.38 -7.57
CA ILE A 488 31.32 3.24 -6.95
C ILE A 488 32.84 3.38 -7.17
N GLY A 489 33.29 3.64 -8.39
CA GLY A 489 34.71 3.82 -8.69
C GLY A 489 35.27 5.17 -8.22
N ARG A 490 34.57 6.27 -8.49
CA ARG A 490 35.04 7.64 -8.22
C ARG A 490 35.19 7.93 -6.72
N LEU A 491 34.27 7.43 -5.90
CA LEU A 491 34.24 7.71 -4.47
C LEU A 491 34.96 6.62 -3.65
N ARG A 492 35.53 5.60 -4.30
CA ARG A 492 36.17 4.48 -3.62
C ARG A 492 37.34 4.96 -2.77
N PRO A 493 37.44 4.53 -1.50
CA PRO A 493 38.63 4.76 -0.68
C PRO A 493 39.90 4.23 -1.37
N PRO A 494 41.06 4.89 -1.17
CA PRO A 494 42.33 4.41 -1.73
C PRO A 494 42.63 2.95 -1.33
N PRO A 495 43.29 2.15 -2.19
CA PRO A 495 43.58 0.74 -1.89
C PRO A 495 44.39 0.51 -0.60
N ALA A 496 45.16 1.50 -0.16
CA ALA A 496 45.94 1.46 1.08
C ALA A 496 45.09 1.69 2.36
N THR A 497 43.79 1.93 2.21
CA THR A 497 42.87 2.13 3.34
C THR A 497 42.65 0.80 4.07
N ALA A 498 42.85 0.79 5.39
CA ALA A 498 42.63 -0.39 6.22
C ALA A 498 41.16 -0.87 6.14
N ALA A 499 40.93 -2.17 6.35
CA ALA A 499 39.60 -2.77 6.16
C ALA A 499 38.55 -2.30 7.20
N ASP A 500 39.00 -1.85 8.36
CA ASP A 500 38.21 -1.34 9.48
C ASP A 500 37.99 0.19 9.45
N ASP A 501 38.53 0.87 8.43
CA ASP A 501 38.42 2.33 8.31
C ASP A 501 36.96 2.77 8.02
N PRO A 502 36.42 3.75 8.76
CA PRO A 502 35.04 4.22 8.60
C PRO A 502 34.75 4.82 7.21
N ARG A 503 35.77 5.18 6.42
CA ARG A 503 35.61 5.63 5.04
C ARG A 503 34.91 4.60 4.16
N TRP A 504 35.04 3.30 4.44
CA TRP A 504 34.32 2.26 3.71
C TRP A 504 32.81 2.33 3.93
N GLU A 505 32.36 2.56 5.17
CA GLU A 505 30.94 2.75 5.48
C GLU A 505 30.39 4.04 4.86
N GLN A 506 31.15 5.14 4.94
CA GLN A 506 30.76 6.42 4.34
C GLN A 506 30.63 6.31 2.81
N TRP A 507 31.58 5.67 2.15
CA TRP A 507 31.54 5.40 0.71
C TRP A 507 30.33 4.55 0.33
N ALA A 508 30.11 3.42 1.01
CA ALA A 508 28.97 2.56 0.74
C ALA A 508 27.63 3.30 0.95
N GLY A 509 27.54 4.15 1.97
CA GLY A 509 26.37 5.00 2.21
C GLY A 509 26.14 6.02 1.10
N GLN A 510 27.21 6.61 0.54
CA GLN A 510 27.11 7.49 -0.63
C GLN A 510 26.63 6.73 -1.87
N VAL A 511 27.12 5.51 -2.11
CA VAL A 511 26.67 4.68 -3.24
C VAL A 511 25.20 4.31 -3.11
N LEU A 512 24.74 3.93 -1.91
CA LEU A 512 23.33 3.65 -1.64
C LEU A 512 22.44 4.87 -1.95
N ARG A 513 22.84 6.06 -1.51
CA ARG A 513 22.13 7.31 -1.84
C ARG A 513 22.12 7.61 -3.35
N SER A 514 23.24 7.40 -4.04
CA SER A 514 23.29 7.58 -5.50
C SER A 514 22.41 6.60 -6.26
N PHE A 515 22.18 5.39 -5.73
CA PHE A 515 21.24 4.45 -6.33
C PHE A 515 19.78 4.91 -6.18
N GLU A 516 19.43 5.57 -5.07
CA GLU A 516 18.09 6.15 -4.85
C GLU A 516 17.77 7.36 -5.75
N GLU A 517 18.75 7.85 -6.51
CA GLU A 517 18.54 8.95 -7.46
C GLU A 517 17.72 8.54 -8.69
N PHE A 518 17.75 7.26 -9.08
CA PHE A 518 16.99 6.75 -10.22
C PHE A 518 16.37 5.40 -9.92
N GLN A 519 15.06 5.28 -10.11
CA GLN A 519 14.35 4.00 -9.97
C GLN A 519 13.38 3.74 -11.11
N LEU A 520 13.49 2.54 -11.68
CA LEU A 520 12.51 2.00 -12.62
C LEU A 520 11.39 1.27 -11.87
N LEU A 521 10.15 1.68 -12.12
CA LEU A 521 8.93 1.09 -11.60
C LEU A 521 8.12 0.45 -12.72
N CYS A 522 7.43 -0.66 -12.42
CA CYS A 522 6.49 -1.29 -13.35
C CYS A 522 5.22 -1.77 -12.64
N ALA A 523 4.17 -2.01 -13.41
CA ALA A 523 2.91 -2.51 -12.85
C ALA A 523 2.94 -4.04 -12.61
N VAL A 524 3.50 -4.79 -13.56
CA VAL A 524 3.45 -6.25 -13.60
C VAL A 524 4.77 -6.91 -13.20
N ARG A 525 4.73 -8.17 -12.77
CA ARG A 525 5.93 -8.93 -12.35
C ARG A 525 6.59 -9.70 -13.49
N LYS A 526 5.78 -10.30 -14.37
CA LYS A 526 6.21 -11.15 -15.48
C LYS A 526 6.10 -10.42 -16.83
N GLY A 527 6.67 -11.01 -17.87
CA GLY A 527 6.64 -10.47 -19.23
C GLY A 527 7.76 -9.44 -19.50
N PRO A 528 7.86 -8.96 -20.75
CA PRO A 528 8.94 -8.06 -21.19
C PRO A 528 8.91 -6.71 -20.45
N TRP A 529 7.71 -6.23 -20.09
CA TRP A 529 7.48 -4.98 -19.37
C TRP A 529 7.32 -5.16 -17.85
N GLY A 530 7.54 -6.38 -17.35
CA GLY A 530 7.51 -6.70 -15.93
C GLY A 530 8.88 -6.65 -15.27
N VAL A 531 8.91 -6.82 -13.94
CA VAL A 531 10.14 -6.82 -13.13
C VAL A 531 11.22 -7.73 -13.71
N GLN A 532 10.87 -8.95 -14.12
CA GLN A 532 11.84 -9.91 -14.67
C GLN A 532 12.46 -9.40 -15.98
N GLY A 533 11.63 -9.08 -16.99
CA GLY A 533 12.10 -8.62 -18.29
C GLY A 533 12.87 -7.30 -18.22
N LEU A 534 12.41 -6.36 -17.39
CA LEU A 534 13.08 -5.07 -17.20
C LEU A 534 14.44 -5.21 -16.49
N ASN A 535 14.55 -6.06 -15.47
CA ASN A 535 15.83 -6.33 -14.82
C ASN A 535 16.85 -6.96 -15.79
N GLU A 536 16.41 -7.91 -16.63
CA GLU A 536 17.24 -8.52 -17.66
C GLU A 536 17.69 -7.49 -18.71
N ARG A 537 16.77 -6.63 -19.15
CA ARG A 537 17.08 -5.53 -20.08
C ARG A 537 18.10 -4.57 -19.49
N VAL A 538 17.89 -4.06 -18.28
CA VAL A 538 18.82 -3.14 -17.62
C VAL A 538 20.19 -3.79 -17.48
N THR A 539 20.25 -5.05 -17.04
CA THR A 539 21.52 -5.80 -16.91
C THR A 539 22.25 -5.89 -18.25
N ARG A 540 21.54 -6.19 -19.34
CA ARG A 540 22.10 -6.25 -20.70
C ARG A 540 22.63 -4.90 -21.16
N VAL A 541 21.87 -3.83 -20.95
CA VAL A 541 22.24 -2.46 -21.33
C VAL A 541 23.49 -2.00 -20.57
N LEU A 542 23.56 -2.25 -19.27
CA LEU A 542 24.72 -1.90 -18.43
C LEU A 542 25.97 -2.72 -18.79
N HIS A 543 25.80 -4.02 -19.08
CA HIS A 543 26.89 -4.88 -19.53
C HIS A 543 27.45 -4.43 -20.88
N ASN A 544 26.60 -4.14 -21.86
CA ASN A 544 27.02 -3.68 -23.18
C ASN A 544 27.71 -2.30 -23.12
N ALA A 545 27.38 -1.48 -22.13
CA ALA A 545 28.07 -0.22 -21.84
C ALA A 545 29.39 -0.39 -21.07
N GLY A 546 29.78 -1.62 -20.71
CA GLY A 546 30.99 -1.93 -19.97
C GLY A 546 30.98 -1.49 -18.51
N LEU A 547 29.79 -1.29 -17.93
CA LEU A 547 29.64 -0.79 -16.55
C LEU A 547 29.54 -1.90 -15.50
N ILE A 548 29.12 -3.10 -15.89
CA ILE A 548 28.99 -4.27 -15.02
C ILE A 548 29.48 -5.54 -15.74
N ASP A 549 29.86 -6.55 -14.95
CA ASP A 549 30.13 -7.91 -15.42
C ASP A 549 28.93 -8.80 -15.10
N SER A 550 28.16 -9.20 -16.11
CA SER A 550 26.94 -10.00 -15.95
C SER A 550 27.17 -11.51 -16.08
N GLN A 551 28.41 -11.97 -16.29
CA GLN A 551 28.69 -13.40 -16.45
C GLN A 551 28.60 -14.18 -15.14
N GLN A 552 28.77 -13.49 -14.01
CA GLN A 552 28.64 -14.08 -12.68
C GLN A 552 27.31 -13.69 -12.03
N PRO A 553 26.71 -14.56 -11.19
CA PRO A 553 25.51 -14.22 -10.45
C PRO A 553 25.76 -13.04 -9.50
N TRP A 554 26.96 -12.93 -8.93
CA TRP A 554 27.34 -11.81 -8.07
C TRP A 554 28.44 -10.99 -8.73
N TYR A 555 28.18 -9.69 -8.90
CA TYR A 555 29.10 -8.72 -9.47
C TYR A 555 29.02 -7.41 -8.69
N GLU A 556 30.08 -6.61 -8.80
CA GLU A 556 30.12 -5.30 -8.16
C GLU A 556 29.15 -4.33 -8.83
N GLY A 557 28.38 -3.61 -8.02
CA GLY A 557 27.32 -2.71 -8.45
C GLY A 557 25.94 -3.38 -8.57
N ARG A 558 25.81 -4.70 -8.39
CA ARG A 558 24.50 -5.36 -8.41
C ARG A 558 23.62 -4.86 -7.25
N PRO A 559 22.45 -4.25 -7.50
CA PRO A 559 21.47 -3.97 -6.48
C PRO A 559 20.63 -5.22 -6.20
N VAL A 560 20.37 -5.48 -4.93
CA VAL A 560 19.55 -6.60 -4.48
C VAL A 560 18.45 -6.15 -3.53
N LEU A 561 17.27 -6.76 -3.65
CA LEU A 561 16.12 -6.56 -2.78
C LEU A 561 15.92 -7.79 -1.92
N VAL A 562 15.82 -7.60 -0.60
CA VAL A 562 15.47 -8.66 0.34
C VAL A 562 13.99 -9.00 0.16
N THR A 563 13.66 -10.27 -0.11
CA THR A 563 12.26 -10.70 -0.35
C THR A 563 11.56 -11.21 0.90
N ARG A 564 12.32 -11.52 1.97
CA ARG A 564 11.82 -12.05 3.24
C ARG A 564 12.62 -11.49 4.43
N ASN A 565 11.94 -11.23 5.55
CA ASN A 565 12.60 -10.79 6.79
C ASN A 565 13.63 -11.83 7.26
N ASP A 566 14.86 -11.39 7.53
CA ASP A 566 15.91 -12.17 8.19
C ASP A 566 16.34 -11.45 9.48
N TYR A 567 15.80 -11.91 10.60
CA TYR A 567 16.08 -11.32 11.91
C TYR A 567 17.51 -11.59 12.40
N GLY A 568 18.17 -12.66 11.93
CA GLY A 568 19.55 -12.97 12.31
C GLY A 568 20.56 -12.01 11.67
N LEU A 569 20.26 -11.56 10.46
CA LEU A 569 21.00 -10.50 9.76
C LEU A 569 20.46 -9.10 10.03
N GLY A 570 19.32 -8.98 10.72
CA GLY A 570 18.60 -7.73 10.94
C GLY A 570 18.15 -7.04 9.65
N LEU A 571 17.81 -7.83 8.62
CA LEU A 571 17.32 -7.38 7.32
C LEU A 571 15.81 -7.60 7.23
N MET A 572 15.10 -6.65 6.59
CA MET A 572 13.65 -6.70 6.42
C MET A 572 13.28 -6.86 4.94
N ASN A 573 12.11 -7.43 4.68
CA ASN A 573 11.53 -7.51 3.35
C ASN A 573 11.40 -6.11 2.76
N GLY A 574 11.96 -5.94 1.56
CA GLY A 574 12.05 -4.68 0.86
C GLY A 574 13.42 -4.02 0.98
N ASP A 575 14.27 -4.36 1.96
CA ASP A 575 15.56 -3.68 2.10
C ASP A 575 16.39 -3.82 0.82
N ILE A 576 16.96 -2.70 0.37
CA ILE A 576 17.80 -2.63 -0.82
C ILE A 576 19.25 -2.64 -0.36
N GLY A 577 20.06 -3.50 -0.97
CA GLY A 577 21.49 -3.53 -0.77
C GLY A 577 22.25 -3.48 -2.09
N ILE A 578 23.50 -3.04 -2.06
CA ILE A 578 24.36 -2.98 -3.24
C ILE A 578 25.61 -3.82 -3.00
N ALA A 579 25.92 -4.69 -3.94
CA ALA A 579 27.11 -5.51 -3.94
C ALA A 579 28.36 -4.66 -4.22
N LEU A 580 29.29 -4.57 -3.27
CA LEU A 580 30.50 -3.75 -3.33
C LEU A 580 31.75 -4.60 -3.04
N ARG A 581 32.89 -4.27 -3.63
CA ARG A 581 34.17 -4.89 -3.31
C ARG A 581 34.87 -4.10 -2.21
N LEU A 582 35.13 -4.76 -1.09
CA LEU A 582 35.85 -4.21 0.06
C LEU A 582 37.02 -5.13 0.42
N PRO A 583 38.15 -4.59 0.92
CA PRO A 583 39.23 -5.42 1.42
C PRO A 583 38.77 -6.23 2.64
N ASP A 584 39.25 -7.46 2.75
CA ASP A 584 39.17 -8.25 3.98
C ASP A 584 40.32 -7.90 4.94
N GLU A 585 40.38 -8.56 6.09
CA GLU A 585 41.46 -8.37 7.09
C GLU A 585 42.87 -8.63 6.52
N ARG A 586 42.97 -9.35 5.39
CA ARG A 586 44.20 -9.67 4.68
C ARG A 586 44.45 -8.74 3.50
N GLY A 587 43.59 -7.74 3.27
CA GLY A 587 43.66 -6.80 2.15
C GLY A 587 43.14 -7.35 0.82
N VAL A 588 42.54 -8.54 0.81
CA VAL A 588 41.97 -9.15 -0.40
C VAL A 588 40.58 -8.58 -0.66
N ALA A 589 40.35 -8.06 -1.87
CA ALA A 589 39.06 -7.51 -2.24
C ALA A 589 37.98 -8.61 -2.35
N LEU A 590 37.03 -8.60 -1.41
CA LEU A 590 35.88 -9.50 -1.36
C LEU A 590 34.58 -8.75 -1.61
N LEU A 591 33.64 -9.46 -2.23
CA LEU A 591 32.30 -8.94 -2.48
C LEU A 591 31.48 -9.00 -1.19
N ARG A 592 30.90 -7.87 -0.79
CA ARG A 592 29.95 -7.74 0.32
C ARG A 592 28.78 -6.87 -0.12
N VAL A 593 27.59 -7.19 0.34
CA VAL A 593 26.39 -6.40 0.08
C VAL A 593 26.21 -5.40 1.20
N ALA A 594 26.23 -4.12 0.84
CA ALA A 594 25.99 -2.99 1.73
C ALA A 594 24.49 -2.72 1.85
N PHE A 595 23.97 -2.72 3.06
CA PHE A 595 22.59 -2.34 3.39
C PHE A 595 22.61 -1.12 4.32
N ALA A 596 21.67 -0.19 4.15
CA ALA A 596 21.46 0.87 5.13
C ALA A 596 20.99 0.29 6.47
N ARG A 597 21.47 0.84 7.59
CA ARG A 597 20.95 0.47 8.91
C ARG A 597 19.65 1.21 9.20
N ASN A 598 18.61 0.45 9.52
CA ASN A 598 17.25 0.92 9.76
C ASN A 598 16.90 1.02 11.27
N ASP A 599 17.91 1.05 12.14
CA ASP A 599 17.80 1.06 13.61
C ASP A 599 17.96 2.46 14.24
N GLY A 600 17.99 3.51 13.41
CA GLY A 600 18.16 4.90 13.87
C GLY A 600 19.60 5.29 14.21
N SER A 601 20.56 4.36 14.23
CA SER A 601 21.98 4.70 14.46
C SER A 601 22.66 5.34 13.24
N GLY A 602 22.01 5.26 12.08
CA GLY A 602 22.63 5.55 10.79
C GLY A 602 23.74 4.55 10.43
N GLY A 603 24.29 4.69 9.23
CA GLY A 603 25.41 3.91 8.74
C GLY A 603 25.02 2.70 7.89
N VAL A 604 26.02 1.85 7.61
CA VAL A 604 25.92 0.73 6.67
C VAL A 604 26.21 -0.59 7.38
N ARG A 605 25.58 -1.66 6.91
CA ARG A 605 25.87 -3.04 7.29
C ARG A 605 26.35 -3.80 6.07
N PHE A 606 27.48 -4.49 6.20
CA PHE A 606 28.02 -5.35 5.15
C PHE A 606 27.70 -6.82 5.41
N VAL A 607 27.11 -7.49 4.43
CA VAL A 607 26.73 -8.91 4.51
C VAL A 607 27.39 -9.69 3.37
N LEU A 608 27.88 -10.90 3.65
CA LEU A 608 28.42 -11.77 2.60
C LEU A 608 27.30 -12.28 1.69
N PRO A 609 27.50 -12.27 0.35
CA PRO A 609 26.55 -12.84 -0.61
C PRO A 609 26.05 -14.25 -0.26
N SER A 610 26.91 -15.12 0.26
CA SER A 610 26.58 -16.49 0.65
C SER A 610 25.61 -16.60 1.85
N ARG A 611 25.37 -15.51 2.59
CA ARG A 611 24.37 -15.46 3.67
C ARG A 611 23.01 -14.95 3.19
N LEU A 612 22.91 -14.50 1.94
CA LEU A 612 21.71 -13.91 1.36
C LEU A 612 21.02 -14.95 0.47
N ASN A 613 20.10 -15.73 1.05
CA ASN A 613 19.38 -16.77 0.33
C ASN A 613 18.12 -16.24 -0.38
N GLU A 614 17.49 -15.20 0.17
CA GLU A 614 16.17 -14.69 -0.23
C GLU A 614 16.31 -13.26 -0.79
N VAL A 615 17.06 -13.13 -1.89
CA VAL A 615 17.32 -11.84 -2.55
C VAL A 615 17.15 -11.91 -4.06
N GLU A 616 16.63 -10.82 -4.63
CA GLU A 616 16.42 -10.66 -6.08
C GLU A 616 17.11 -9.41 -6.60
N THR A 617 17.49 -9.37 -7.88
CA THR A 617 18.02 -8.14 -8.50
C THR A 617 16.94 -7.07 -8.57
N VAL A 618 17.30 -5.80 -8.30
CA VAL A 618 16.32 -4.70 -8.21
C VAL A 618 16.69 -3.46 -9.00
N TYR A 619 17.00 -3.62 -10.29
CA TYR A 619 16.96 -2.47 -11.22
C TYR A 619 15.55 -2.04 -11.55
N ALA A 620 14.59 -2.97 -11.53
CA ALA A 620 13.17 -2.69 -11.65
C ALA A 620 12.46 -3.25 -10.44
N MET A 621 11.42 -2.55 -9.96
CA MET A 621 10.52 -3.07 -8.94
C MET A 621 9.07 -2.73 -9.26
N THR A 622 8.13 -3.52 -8.75
CA THR A 622 6.71 -3.17 -8.88
C THR A 622 6.39 -1.91 -8.08
N VAL A 623 5.40 -1.12 -8.53
CA VAL A 623 4.89 0.05 -7.78
C VAL A 623 4.52 -0.33 -6.33
N HIS A 624 3.89 -1.49 -6.10
CA HIS A 624 3.59 -2.01 -4.76
C HIS A 624 4.83 -2.08 -3.85
N LYS A 625 5.96 -2.61 -4.36
CA LYS A 625 7.21 -2.75 -3.60
C LYS A 625 7.93 -1.41 -3.36
N SER A 626 7.55 -0.36 -4.08
CA SER A 626 8.08 1.00 -3.88
C SER A 626 7.36 1.78 -2.78
N GLN A 627 6.24 1.28 -2.25
CA GLN A 627 5.49 1.97 -1.18
C GLN A 627 6.39 2.27 0.03
N GLY A 628 6.23 3.47 0.60
CA GLY A 628 7.10 4.03 1.64
C GLY A 628 8.47 4.54 1.17
N SER A 629 8.91 4.19 -0.04
CA SER A 629 10.17 4.67 -0.66
C SER A 629 9.92 5.86 -1.58
N GLU A 630 10.96 6.64 -1.89
CA GLU A 630 10.90 7.79 -2.80
C GLU A 630 12.25 8.01 -3.47
N PHE A 631 12.23 8.44 -4.72
CA PHE A 631 13.42 8.52 -5.57
C PHE A 631 13.52 9.90 -6.23
N SER A 632 14.74 10.36 -6.54
CA SER A 632 14.92 11.67 -7.21
C SER A 632 14.22 11.68 -8.57
N HIS A 633 14.56 10.70 -9.41
CA HIS A 633 13.93 10.42 -10.70
C HIS A 633 13.25 9.05 -10.68
N THR A 634 11.94 9.03 -10.91
CA THR A 634 11.18 7.79 -11.07
C THR A 634 10.75 7.60 -12.52
N ALA A 635 11.00 6.42 -13.08
CA ALA A 635 10.57 6.01 -14.41
C ALA A 635 9.49 4.92 -14.28
N LEU A 636 8.23 5.20 -14.65
CA LEU A 636 7.14 4.23 -14.62
C LEU A 636 6.94 3.62 -16.01
N VAL A 637 7.05 2.29 -16.10
CA VAL A 637 6.78 1.51 -17.31
C VAL A 637 5.40 0.89 -17.23
N LEU A 638 4.55 1.20 -18.19
CA LEU A 638 3.27 0.52 -18.39
C LEU A 638 3.44 -0.67 -19.35
N PRO A 639 2.67 -1.76 -19.18
CA PRO A 639 2.65 -2.85 -20.15
C PRO A 639 1.98 -2.42 -21.46
N ASP A 640 2.11 -3.26 -22.49
CA ASP A 640 1.49 -3.11 -23.82
C ASP A 640 0.04 -3.63 -23.89
N THR A 641 -0.40 -4.30 -22.83
CA THR A 641 -1.72 -4.90 -22.67
C THR A 641 -2.36 -4.40 -21.39
N LEU A 642 -3.68 -4.23 -21.42
CA LEU A 642 -4.44 -3.86 -20.23
C LEU A 642 -4.41 -5.01 -19.24
N ASN A 643 -4.25 -4.66 -17.97
CA ASN A 643 -4.20 -5.60 -16.88
C ASN A 643 -5.13 -5.10 -15.77
N PRO A 644 -5.89 -5.98 -15.08
CA PRO A 644 -6.71 -5.61 -13.93
C PRO A 644 -5.98 -4.81 -12.83
N VAL A 645 -4.67 -4.99 -12.71
CA VAL A 645 -3.80 -4.29 -11.75
C VAL A 645 -3.57 -2.83 -12.12
N LEU A 646 -3.76 -2.43 -13.38
CA LEU A 646 -3.60 -1.05 -13.84
C LEU A 646 -4.81 -0.20 -13.43
N THR A 647 -4.60 0.66 -12.44
CA THR A 647 -5.61 1.61 -11.95
C THR A 647 -5.01 2.99 -11.70
N LYS A 648 -5.89 3.96 -11.50
CA LYS A 648 -5.59 5.34 -11.10
C LYS A 648 -4.66 5.37 -9.89
N GLU A 649 -4.94 4.57 -8.86
CA GLU A 649 -4.18 4.52 -7.61
C GLU A 649 -2.76 3.98 -7.84
N LEU A 650 -2.58 2.98 -8.72
CA LEU A 650 -1.25 2.48 -9.08
C LEU A 650 -0.44 3.56 -9.80
N VAL A 651 -1.04 4.21 -10.80
CA VAL A 651 -0.39 5.27 -11.57
C VAL A 651 -0.06 6.46 -10.68
N TYR A 652 -1.00 6.93 -9.87
CA TYR A 652 -0.80 8.00 -8.89
C TYR A 652 0.31 7.65 -7.88
N THR A 653 0.32 6.42 -7.37
CA THR A 653 1.38 5.97 -6.45
C THR A 653 2.73 6.00 -7.15
N GLY A 654 2.83 5.53 -8.40
CA GLY A 654 4.05 5.57 -9.19
C GLY A 654 4.56 6.99 -9.45
N ILE A 655 3.66 7.92 -9.82
CA ILE A 655 3.99 9.34 -10.05
C ILE A 655 4.55 9.97 -8.77
N THR A 656 3.88 9.74 -7.63
CA THR A 656 4.22 10.41 -6.37
C THR A 656 5.44 9.83 -5.65
N ARG A 657 6.03 8.74 -6.18
CA ARG A 657 7.37 8.28 -5.75
C ARG A 657 8.50 9.19 -6.22
N ALA A 658 8.28 9.98 -7.27
CA ALA A 658 9.25 10.96 -7.75
C ALA A 658 9.34 12.16 -6.80
N LYS A 659 10.57 12.56 -6.44
CA LYS A 659 10.83 13.81 -5.71
C LYS A 659 11.05 14.99 -6.66
N HIS A 660 11.80 14.78 -7.74
CA HIS A 660 12.24 15.85 -8.63
C HIS A 660 11.89 15.62 -10.11
N CYS A 661 11.89 14.37 -10.57
CA CYS A 661 11.60 14.06 -11.97
C CYS A 661 10.78 12.77 -12.12
N PHE A 662 9.79 12.80 -13.00
CA PHE A 662 8.97 11.65 -13.37
C PHE A 662 9.07 11.40 -14.88
N SER A 663 9.21 10.13 -15.27
CA SER A 663 9.12 9.70 -16.66
C SER A 663 8.10 8.59 -16.81
N LEU A 664 7.15 8.76 -17.74
CA LEU A 664 6.23 7.71 -18.15
C LEU A 664 6.77 7.04 -19.42
N ILE A 665 6.89 5.71 -19.39
CA ILE A 665 7.34 4.90 -20.51
C ILE A 665 6.18 4.01 -20.96
N GLU A 666 5.79 4.16 -22.22
CA GLU A 666 4.67 3.43 -22.79
C GLU A 666 5.07 2.70 -24.08
N PRO A 667 4.93 1.37 -24.11
CA PRO A 667 5.13 0.60 -25.33
C PRO A 667 3.94 0.71 -26.30
N ARG A 668 2.74 1.00 -25.78
CA ARG A 668 1.51 1.19 -26.54
C ARG A 668 0.76 2.41 -26.02
N ALA A 669 0.34 3.28 -26.93
CA ALA A 669 -0.50 4.44 -26.59
C ALA A 669 -1.91 4.01 -26.13
N GLY A 670 -2.51 4.78 -25.21
CA GLY A 670 -3.86 4.57 -24.68
C GLY A 670 -3.90 3.85 -23.34
N VAL A 671 -2.88 3.04 -23.00
CA VAL A 671 -2.86 2.26 -21.75
C VAL A 671 -2.87 3.16 -20.50
N PHE A 672 -2.17 4.29 -20.54
CA PHE A 672 -2.19 5.26 -19.43
C PHE A 672 -3.58 5.87 -19.20
N GLU A 673 -4.25 6.32 -20.26
CA GLU A 673 -5.57 6.94 -20.17
C GLU A 673 -6.59 5.97 -19.58
N GLU A 674 -6.61 4.74 -20.09
CA GLU A 674 -7.48 3.68 -19.59
C GLU A 674 -7.18 3.32 -18.13
N ALA A 675 -5.89 3.30 -17.74
CA ALA A 675 -5.50 3.09 -16.35
C ALA A 675 -5.98 4.24 -15.44
N VAL A 676 -5.94 5.49 -15.90
CA VAL A 676 -6.42 6.66 -15.14
C VAL A 676 -7.94 6.65 -14.97
N GLU A 677 -8.68 6.16 -15.96
CA GLU A 677 -10.14 6.04 -15.90
C GLU A 677 -10.61 4.91 -14.96
N ARG A 678 -9.76 3.91 -14.70
CA ARG A 678 -10.09 2.78 -13.83
C ARG A 678 -9.72 3.04 -12.37
N ARG A 679 -10.67 2.92 -11.45
CA ARG A 679 -10.41 2.92 -9.99
C ARG A 679 -10.27 1.51 -9.44
N VAL A 680 -9.46 1.35 -8.39
CA VAL A 680 -9.52 0.16 -7.54
C VAL A 680 -10.93 0.07 -6.94
N ARG A 681 -11.66 -1.00 -7.28
CA ARG A 681 -12.92 -1.36 -6.63
C ARG A 681 -12.60 -2.38 -5.54
N ARG A 682 -12.74 -2.03 -4.27
CA ARG A 682 -12.76 -2.99 -3.17
C ARG A 682 -14.13 -2.98 -2.54
N ILE A 683 -14.76 -4.14 -2.54
CA ILE A 683 -16.09 -4.31 -1.96
C ILE A 683 -15.90 -4.62 -0.48
N SER A 684 -16.47 -3.79 0.38
CA SER A 684 -16.51 -3.97 1.83
C SER A 684 -17.90 -3.62 2.38
N GLY A 685 -18.23 -4.20 3.54
CA GLY A 685 -19.38 -3.84 4.36
C GLY A 685 -19.04 -2.85 5.48
N LEU A 686 -17.83 -2.30 5.48
CA LEU A 686 -17.38 -1.29 6.43
C LEU A 686 -18.06 0.05 6.13
N MET A 687 -19.29 0.22 6.61
CA MET A 687 -20.02 1.48 6.55
C MET A 687 -20.46 1.84 7.97
N LEU A 688 -19.82 2.87 8.54
CA LEU A 688 -20.18 3.42 9.85
C LEU A 688 -21.49 4.22 9.79
N GLU A 689 -22.02 4.46 8.59
CA GLU A 689 -23.14 5.37 8.29
C GLU A 689 -24.52 4.68 8.23
N GLN A 690 -24.58 3.35 8.33
CA GLN A 690 -25.84 2.62 8.40
C GLN A 690 -25.95 1.93 9.77
N GLY A 691 -26.57 2.65 10.71
CA GLY A 691 -27.17 2.08 11.91
C GLY A 691 -28.58 1.59 11.61
#